data_AF-A0A3L7T1G8-F1
#
_entry.id   AF-A0A3L7T1G8-F1
#
_cell.length_a   1.000
_cell.length_b   1.000
_cell.length_c   1.000
_cell.angle_alpha   90.00
_cell.angle_beta   90.00
_cell.angle_gamma   90.00
#
_symmetry.space_group_name_H-M   'P 1'
#
loop_
_entity.id
_entity.type
_entity.pdbx_description
1 polymer ?
#
loop_
_entity_poly.entity_id
_entity_poly.type
_entity_poly.pdbx_seq_one_letter_code
_entity_poly.pdbx_strand_id
1 'polypeptide(L)'
;MFHSSIAFGVASIIATAAFAGDPFISMSHLATTPRAGYDVGAAEIVAFDPGSRRAFVVNGLTAAIDIFDLTAPNAPVAAGSIAVLPYGGGVQSLAVKNGLLVAAISAVTITDPGKAVFFRADGSFVASVQVGALPDMVCFTPDARHVITANEGEPNATYTVDPEGTISVIDVSGKTITQANVTTIGFNGLPAGVIDPSIVPFGFGSPNIGQDLEPEYVAVSADSLTAWITLQEHSAVAVVDLVTKSIISVRPLGYKDHGRGTPSITTATLQNPPVLGTTAAGQDILLGGFSGLWIDSVDATTGVINLWANTDRGPNLEPLNVDADAALERPFALPDFQPRICTFTYNPTTNALALTGQILLRKPDGTPMTGLPNIHALGAGLAYSDEQPCDLFGNALALDPLGGDLEGLVRTADGNIWMCDEYRPALYKFDATGLMLSRFVPVGSNSYGVDLGTEAFPAVYAQRRDNRGFEAIAAWNSDIYCFVQSPLDNPDVANDANSKASRLVRIAKFNALTNAVVAEYVYLLEGATSDKLGDACAFAPGKFLVIERDSTTGSSSLKKIFEVDLAGATDISTLAPSVVGPGGTLERMTPAQLAAAGIVPVSKSVFVDIAATGYANSIDKVEGIAMRDPSTVFIINDNDFRMPLTFNIATGTFRANPTAIETTLGMITFSGNGLDPSDQNGSNSISAWPVQGAYMPDAITSFSTAGANYYITANEGDQRVWGPFDDQTTVSAVTLDPQVFPGRTWLRNNARLGRLQIRKSLGDLDGDGDYDRIVSYGGRSFTIWNAAGQRVWDSGDFIEQHTATVYPNNFNASHTNNTRDNRSRSKGPEPEGVTTGVIGGKRYMFGLLERIGGIMAWSIDSPGAPVFQGYINMRNFAAANNTPAAGDLGPEGIQFVSAADSPNGSPLILLANEISGTLSIFQVDVVCNTPGDLNGDCSVNGNDLALLLGNWGGSGTGDINSDGFVGAEDLSIMLNNWI
;
A
#
# COMPACT_ATOMS: atom_id res chain seq x y z
N MET A 1 -2.89 38.46 -55.19
CA MET A 1 -2.79 39.37 -54.02
C MET A 1 -3.08 38.55 -52.78
N PHE A 2 -2.33 38.84 -51.73
CA PHE A 2 -1.82 37.90 -50.72
C PHE A 2 -2.85 37.16 -49.87
N HIS A 3 -2.56 35.88 -49.63
CA HIS A 3 -3.16 35.01 -48.60
C HIS A 3 -2.47 35.26 -47.26
N SER A 4 -3.25 35.34 -46.19
CA SER A 4 -2.79 35.50 -44.81
C SER A 4 -2.80 34.16 -44.10
N SER A 5 -1.62 33.75 -43.62
CA SER A 5 -1.40 32.64 -42.68
C SER A 5 -1.70 33.14 -41.26
N ILE A 6 -2.57 32.46 -40.51
CA ILE A 6 -2.70 32.64 -39.06
C ILE A 6 -2.27 31.32 -38.42
N ALA A 7 -1.10 31.36 -37.77
CA ALA A 7 -0.61 30.29 -36.91
C ALA A 7 -1.34 30.35 -35.56
N PHE A 8 -2.00 29.26 -35.19
CA PHE A 8 -2.47 29.05 -33.82
C PHE A 8 -1.33 28.43 -33.02
N GLY A 9 -0.61 29.26 -32.27
CA GLY A 9 0.23 28.81 -31.16
C GLY A 9 -0.53 29.07 -29.86
N VAL A 10 -1.10 28.03 -29.26
CA VAL A 10 -1.54 28.07 -27.87
C VAL A 10 -0.48 27.31 -27.09
N ALA A 11 0.51 28.03 -26.57
CA ALA A 11 1.29 27.55 -25.45
C ALA A 11 0.34 27.56 -24.24
N SER A 12 -0.01 26.38 -23.72
CA SER A 12 -0.69 26.27 -22.43
C SER A 12 0.29 26.72 -21.35
N ILE A 13 0.11 27.94 -20.85
CA ILE A 13 0.93 28.51 -19.77
C ILE A 13 0.51 27.84 -18.45
N ILE A 14 1.43 27.11 -17.85
CA ILE A 14 1.37 26.65 -16.45
C ILE A 14 1.33 27.88 -15.55
N ALA A 15 0.42 27.92 -14.57
CA ALA A 15 0.37 29.00 -13.58
C ALA A 15 1.69 29.05 -12.78
N THR A 16 2.47 30.09 -13.00
CA THR A 16 3.83 30.30 -12.45
C THR A 16 3.89 30.51 -10.93
N ALA A 17 2.75 30.68 -10.26
CA ALA A 17 2.70 31.07 -8.85
C ALA A 17 2.88 29.91 -7.85
N ALA A 18 2.77 28.63 -8.26
CA ALA A 18 2.74 27.50 -7.34
C ALA A 18 4.12 26.87 -7.01
N PHE A 19 5.20 27.29 -7.68
CA PHE A 19 6.52 26.62 -7.63
C PHE A 19 7.69 27.60 -7.42
N ALA A 20 7.52 28.63 -6.59
CA ALA A 20 8.62 29.54 -6.29
C ALA A 20 9.77 28.78 -5.58
N GLY A 21 10.93 28.67 -6.25
CA GLY A 21 12.16 28.09 -5.69
C GLY A 21 12.44 26.61 -5.99
N ASP A 22 11.52 25.86 -6.60
CA ASP A 22 11.73 24.47 -7.00
C ASP A 22 11.70 24.33 -8.53
N PRO A 23 12.72 23.70 -9.16
CA PRO A 23 12.68 23.49 -10.61
C PRO A 23 11.58 22.50 -10.97
N PHE A 24 10.75 22.91 -11.93
CA PHE A 24 9.68 22.11 -12.53
C PHE A 24 9.97 21.91 -14.02
N ILE A 25 9.29 20.94 -14.65
CA ILE A 25 9.44 20.71 -16.09
C ILE A 25 8.29 21.35 -16.87
N SER A 26 8.60 21.85 -18.07
CA SER A 26 7.59 22.16 -19.09
C SER A 26 7.77 21.23 -20.29
N MET A 27 6.66 20.90 -20.95
CA MET A 27 6.67 20.05 -22.15
C MET A 27 6.18 20.86 -23.35
N SER A 28 7.02 20.95 -24.37
CA SER A 28 6.75 21.68 -25.61
C SER A 28 6.57 20.69 -26.75
N HIS A 29 5.42 20.74 -27.43
CA HIS A 29 5.20 19.95 -28.64
C HIS A 29 6.11 20.45 -29.78
N LEU A 30 6.86 19.53 -30.40
CA LEU A 30 7.76 19.85 -31.51
C LEU A 30 7.15 19.49 -32.86
N ALA A 31 6.64 18.26 -32.99
CA ALA A 31 6.10 17.74 -34.24
C ALA A 31 5.20 16.54 -34.01
N THR A 32 4.32 16.28 -34.98
CA THR A 32 3.53 15.05 -35.10
C THR A 32 3.65 14.55 -36.53
N THR A 33 3.89 13.25 -36.73
CA THR A 33 3.90 12.66 -38.08
C THR A 33 2.50 12.67 -38.68
N PRO A 34 2.36 12.61 -40.02
CA PRO A 34 1.05 12.47 -40.64
C PRO A 34 0.35 11.19 -40.17
N ARG A 35 -0.98 11.29 -40.00
CA ARG A 35 -1.87 10.17 -39.66
C ARG A 35 -1.76 9.03 -40.68
N ALA A 36 -1.35 7.85 -40.23
CA ALA A 36 -1.26 6.64 -41.06
C ALA A 36 -2.63 5.90 -41.20
N GLY A 37 -3.54 6.07 -40.24
CA GLY A 37 -4.87 5.46 -40.22
C GLY A 37 -5.75 5.98 -39.08
N TYR A 38 -7.04 5.62 -39.05
CA TYR A 38 -7.93 5.87 -37.91
C TYR A 38 -8.49 4.55 -37.40
N ASP A 39 -8.36 4.30 -36.09
CA ASP A 39 -9.05 3.19 -35.41
C ASP A 39 -8.70 1.82 -36.03
N VAL A 40 -7.41 1.60 -36.25
CA VAL A 40 -6.85 0.45 -37.00
C VAL A 40 -5.58 -0.12 -36.38
N GLY A 41 -5.26 0.16 -35.11
CA GLY A 41 -4.05 -0.37 -34.45
C GLY A 41 -2.76 0.09 -35.14
N ALA A 42 -2.48 1.40 -35.18
CA ALA A 42 -1.31 1.93 -35.89
C ALA A 42 -0.50 2.84 -34.96
N ALA A 43 0.83 2.69 -34.89
CA ALA A 43 1.68 3.41 -33.95
C ALA A 43 1.42 3.02 -32.48
N GLU A 44 1.63 1.73 -32.18
CA GLU A 44 1.43 1.13 -30.85
C GLU A 44 2.68 1.32 -29.98
N ILE A 45 3.85 0.85 -30.43
CA ILE A 45 5.13 0.92 -29.72
C ILE A 45 6.15 1.80 -30.45
N VAL A 46 6.93 2.60 -29.71
CA VAL A 46 8.04 3.42 -30.22
C VAL A 46 9.35 3.14 -29.49
N ALA A 47 10.46 3.07 -30.22
CA ALA A 47 11.81 3.10 -29.65
C ALA A 47 12.74 4.01 -30.45
N PHE A 48 13.82 4.48 -29.84
CA PHE A 48 14.75 5.44 -30.43
C PHE A 48 16.21 4.97 -30.32
N ASP A 49 16.95 5.04 -31.43
CA ASP A 49 18.39 4.75 -31.48
C ASP A 49 19.20 6.05 -31.57
N PRO A 50 19.98 6.42 -30.53
CA PRO A 50 20.77 7.65 -30.51
C PRO A 50 21.85 7.70 -31.59
N GLY A 51 22.45 6.54 -31.90
CA GLY A 51 23.56 6.43 -32.86
C GLY A 51 23.14 6.78 -34.29
N SER A 52 21.99 6.26 -34.73
CA SER A 52 21.43 6.56 -36.05
C SER A 52 20.45 7.74 -36.06
N ARG A 53 20.04 8.23 -34.89
CA ARG A 53 19.04 9.29 -34.69
C ARG A 53 17.67 8.93 -35.29
N ARG A 54 17.29 7.66 -35.19
CA ARG A 54 16.06 7.13 -35.78
C ARG A 54 15.09 6.68 -34.72
N ALA A 55 13.82 7.00 -34.92
CA ALA A 55 12.70 6.39 -34.22
C ALA A 55 12.13 5.24 -35.06
N PHE A 56 11.77 4.16 -34.37
CA PHE A 56 11.14 2.97 -34.92
C PHE A 56 9.75 2.86 -34.31
N VAL A 57 8.73 2.70 -35.14
CA VAL A 57 7.32 2.72 -34.70
C VAL A 57 6.61 1.48 -35.25
N VAL A 58 5.94 0.73 -34.38
CA VAL A 58 5.08 -0.39 -34.78
C VAL A 58 3.89 0.13 -35.57
N ASN A 59 3.64 -0.41 -36.76
CA ASN A 59 2.49 -0.08 -37.59
C ASN A 59 1.68 -1.34 -37.86
N GLY A 60 0.73 -1.64 -36.96
CA GLY A 60 -0.17 -2.79 -37.06
C GLY A 60 -1.04 -2.76 -38.33
N LEU A 61 -1.52 -1.58 -38.73
CA LEU A 61 -2.29 -1.40 -39.98
C LEU A 61 -1.59 -1.98 -41.23
N THR A 62 -0.26 -1.86 -41.32
CA THR A 62 0.50 -2.34 -42.48
C THR A 62 1.39 -3.56 -42.19
N ALA A 63 1.32 -4.10 -40.98
CA ALA A 63 2.22 -5.15 -40.49
C ALA A 63 3.69 -4.82 -40.79
N ALA A 64 4.13 -3.64 -40.33
CA ALA A 64 5.46 -3.11 -40.59
C ALA A 64 6.02 -2.33 -39.40
N ILE A 65 7.33 -2.05 -39.45
CA ILE A 65 8.00 -1.11 -38.55
C ILE A 65 8.41 0.11 -39.35
N ASP A 66 7.79 1.25 -39.07
CA ASP A 66 8.10 2.52 -39.72
C ASP A 66 9.33 3.16 -39.10
N ILE A 67 10.20 3.71 -39.94
CA ILE A 67 11.47 4.34 -39.53
C ILE A 67 11.40 5.83 -39.83
N PHE A 68 11.59 6.66 -38.81
CA PHE A 68 11.67 8.12 -38.93
C PHE A 68 13.07 8.62 -38.57
N ASP A 69 13.65 9.46 -39.42
CA ASP A 69 14.86 10.23 -39.11
C ASP A 69 14.47 11.43 -38.25
N LEU A 70 15.02 11.50 -37.04
CA LEU A 70 14.80 12.56 -36.06
C LEU A 70 16.02 13.46 -35.89
N THR A 71 16.95 13.50 -36.85
CA THR A 71 18.08 14.44 -36.82
C THR A 71 17.64 15.88 -36.56
N ALA A 72 16.46 16.27 -37.06
CA ALA A 72 15.73 17.46 -36.65
C ALA A 72 14.38 17.03 -36.00
N PRO A 73 14.27 16.95 -34.66
CA PRO A 73 13.10 16.39 -33.99
C PRO A 73 11.82 17.24 -34.15
N ASN A 74 11.94 18.50 -34.55
CA ASN A 74 10.82 19.37 -34.91
C ASN A 74 10.35 19.22 -36.37
N ALA A 75 11.02 18.37 -37.15
CA ALA A 75 10.69 18.09 -38.55
C ALA A 75 11.04 16.63 -38.89
N PRO A 76 10.38 15.63 -38.26
CA PRO A 76 10.65 14.22 -38.50
C PRO A 76 10.41 13.85 -39.96
N VAL A 77 11.31 13.03 -40.54
CA VAL A 77 11.24 12.60 -41.94
C VAL A 77 11.12 11.09 -42.03
N ALA A 78 10.19 10.57 -42.84
CA ALA A 78 10.11 9.15 -43.12
C ALA A 78 11.40 8.65 -43.83
N ALA A 79 12.08 7.68 -43.23
CA ALA A 79 13.36 7.16 -43.68
C ALA A 79 13.26 5.75 -44.30
N GLY A 80 12.21 5.00 -43.97
CA GLY A 80 11.97 3.66 -44.50
C GLY A 80 10.92 2.90 -43.69
N SER A 81 10.72 1.63 -44.04
CA SER A 81 9.84 0.72 -43.31
C SER A 81 10.34 -0.72 -43.45
N ILE A 82 10.13 -1.55 -42.43
CA ILE A 82 10.51 -2.97 -42.40
C ILE A 82 9.23 -3.81 -42.43
N ALA A 83 9.00 -4.57 -43.51
CA ALA A 83 7.88 -5.48 -43.58
C ALA A 83 8.08 -6.69 -42.65
N VAL A 84 7.08 -7.00 -41.81
CA VAL A 84 7.22 -8.07 -40.79
C VAL A 84 6.58 -9.40 -41.19
N LEU A 85 5.66 -9.40 -42.15
CA LEU A 85 5.01 -10.61 -42.68
C LEU A 85 5.95 -11.74 -43.15
N PRO A 86 7.17 -11.47 -43.67
CA PRO A 86 8.14 -12.53 -43.97
C PRO A 86 8.59 -13.32 -42.73
N TYR A 87 8.38 -12.79 -41.53
CA TYR A 87 8.85 -13.37 -40.28
C TYR A 87 7.71 -13.97 -39.43
N GLY A 88 6.46 -13.50 -39.56
CA GLY A 88 5.31 -13.98 -38.78
C GLY A 88 3.98 -13.30 -39.12
N GLY A 89 3.04 -13.30 -38.17
CA GLY A 89 1.67 -12.81 -38.31
C GLY A 89 1.53 -11.29 -38.11
N GLY A 90 2.20 -10.74 -37.09
CA GLY A 90 2.19 -9.32 -36.75
C GLY A 90 3.37 -8.96 -35.85
N VAL A 91 3.71 -7.67 -35.77
CA VAL A 91 4.70 -7.17 -34.80
C VAL A 91 3.92 -6.63 -33.61
N GLN A 92 4.26 -7.10 -32.42
CA GLN A 92 3.60 -6.67 -31.17
C GLN A 92 4.40 -5.56 -30.50
N SER A 93 5.72 -5.71 -30.46
CA SER A 93 6.60 -4.76 -29.79
C SER A 93 7.99 -4.69 -30.43
N LEU A 94 8.72 -3.63 -30.10
CA LEU A 94 10.09 -3.43 -30.55
C LEU A 94 10.94 -2.74 -29.49
N ALA A 95 12.25 -2.97 -29.55
CA ALA A 95 13.23 -2.24 -28.76
C ALA A 95 14.51 -2.07 -29.56
N VAL A 96 15.28 -1.02 -29.28
CA VAL A 96 16.57 -0.78 -29.92
C VAL A 96 17.63 -0.38 -28.91
N LYS A 97 18.82 -0.95 -29.05
CA LYS A 97 19.97 -0.59 -28.22
C LYS A 97 21.27 -0.78 -28.98
N ASN A 98 22.16 0.21 -28.92
CA ASN A 98 23.47 0.18 -29.58
C ASN A 98 23.39 -0.18 -31.08
N GLY A 99 22.39 0.36 -31.80
CA GLY A 99 22.17 0.09 -33.22
C GLY A 99 21.61 -1.30 -33.58
N LEU A 100 21.29 -2.13 -32.59
CA LEU A 100 20.60 -3.42 -32.76
C LEU A 100 19.12 -3.24 -32.40
N LEU A 101 18.25 -3.34 -33.41
CA LEU A 101 16.80 -3.35 -33.28
C LEU A 101 16.33 -4.79 -33.11
N VAL A 102 15.40 -5.03 -32.19
CA VAL A 102 14.68 -6.30 -32.05
C VAL A 102 13.19 -6.04 -32.11
N ALA A 103 12.47 -6.93 -32.80
CA ALA A 103 11.01 -6.94 -32.89
C ALA A 103 10.47 -8.26 -32.36
N ALA A 104 9.46 -8.18 -31.50
CA ALA A 104 8.63 -9.30 -31.09
C ALA A 104 7.54 -9.51 -32.15
N ILE A 105 7.53 -10.68 -32.76
CA ILE A 105 6.65 -11.00 -33.90
C ILE A 105 5.87 -12.27 -33.58
N SER A 106 4.54 -12.17 -33.62
CA SER A 106 3.63 -13.29 -33.42
C SER A 106 3.73 -14.30 -34.57
N ALA A 107 3.38 -15.55 -34.31
CA ALA A 107 3.19 -16.53 -35.38
C ALA A 107 1.88 -16.22 -36.15
N VAL A 108 1.75 -16.72 -37.38
CA VAL A 108 0.51 -16.56 -38.17
C VAL A 108 -0.68 -17.23 -37.46
N THR A 109 -0.41 -18.34 -36.78
CA THR A 109 -1.33 -18.94 -35.82
C THR A 109 -0.88 -18.48 -34.44
N ILE A 110 -1.64 -17.62 -33.78
CA ILE A 110 -1.23 -16.93 -32.54
C ILE A 110 -0.79 -17.87 -31.41
N THR A 111 -1.36 -19.08 -31.36
CA THR A 111 -1.03 -20.10 -30.37
C THR A 111 0.30 -20.81 -30.63
N ASP A 112 0.90 -20.63 -31.81
CA ASP A 112 2.21 -21.18 -32.13
C ASP A 112 3.32 -20.27 -31.60
N PRO A 113 4.51 -20.82 -31.27
CA PRO A 113 5.68 -20.04 -30.91
C PRO A 113 6.00 -18.90 -31.90
N GLY A 114 6.09 -17.68 -31.38
CA GLY A 114 6.50 -16.49 -32.12
C GLY A 114 8.02 -16.37 -32.28
N LYS A 115 8.47 -15.18 -32.66
CA LYS A 115 9.89 -14.90 -32.92
C LYS A 115 10.35 -13.56 -32.35
N ALA A 116 11.60 -13.54 -31.90
CA ALA A 116 12.38 -12.32 -31.78
C ALA A 116 13.22 -12.16 -33.05
N VAL A 117 13.04 -11.04 -33.76
CA VAL A 117 13.71 -10.77 -35.04
C VAL A 117 14.59 -9.55 -34.93
N PHE A 118 15.87 -9.72 -35.26
CA PHE A 118 16.91 -8.73 -35.07
C PHE A 118 17.25 -8.05 -36.40
N PHE A 119 17.35 -6.74 -36.35
CA PHE A 119 17.75 -5.86 -37.45
C PHE A 119 18.84 -4.90 -36.99
N ARG A 120 19.54 -4.27 -37.93
CA ARG A 120 20.30 -3.05 -37.65
C ARG A 120 19.40 -1.84 -37.74
N ALA A 121 19.85 -0.71 -37.22
CA ALA A 121 19.13 0.56 -37.27
C ALA A 121 18.86 1.09 -38.71
N ASP A 122 19.49 0.50 -39.74
CA ASP A 122 19.17 0.74 -41.14
C ASP A 122 18.07 -0.15 -41.73
N GLY A 123 17.50 -1.05 -40.92
CA GLY A 123 16.50 -2.02 -41.30
C GLY A 123 17.06 -3.32 -41.89
N SER A 124 18.39 -3.47 -41.98
CA SER A 124 18.99 -4.71 -42.48
C SER A 124 18.82 -5.86 -41.49
N PHE A 125 18.39 -7.02 -41.98
CA PHE A 125 18.21 -8.23 -41.18
C PHE A 125 19.53 -8.74 -40.57
N VAL A 126 19.48 -9.20 -39.32
CA VAL A 126 20.61 -9.76 -38.57
C VAL A 126 20.39 -11.22 -38.23
N ALA A 127 19.31 -11.53 -37.53
CA ALA A 127 19.00 -12.87 -37.03
C ALA A 127 17.51 -13.01 -36.70
N SER A 128 17.05 -14.25 -36.57
CA SER A 128 15.72 -14.55 -36.07
C SER A 128 15.80 -15.81 -35.21
N VAL A 129 15.17 -15.78 -34.04
CA VAL A 129 15.09 -16.90 -33.11
C VAL A 129 13.65 -17.08 -32.64
N GLN A 130 13.27 -18.32 -32.36
CA GLN A 130 11.95 -18.67 -31.86
C GLN A 130 11.87 -18.38 -30.36
N VAL A 131 10.74 -17.82 -29.90
CA VAL A 131 10.41 -17.53 -28.50
C VAL A 131 9.05 -18.17 -28.15
N GLY A 132 8.41 -17.78 -27.05
CA GLY A 132 7.09 -18.29 -26.66
C GLY A 132 5.97 -17.91 -27.63
N ALA A 133 4.76 -18.44 -27.40
CA ALA A 133 3.56 -18.07 -28.16
C ALA A 133 3.16 -16.63 -27.85
N LEU A 134 2.74 -15.89 -28.88
CA LEU A 134 2.36 -14.48 -28.81
C LEU A 134 3.34 -13.61 -27.97
N PRO A 135 4.57 -13.37 -28.44
CA PRO A 135 5.50 -12.48 -27.77
C PRO A 135 4.95 -11.06 -27.83
N ASP A 136 4.41 -10.57 -26.72
CA ASP A 136 3.71 -9.29 -26.66
C ASP A 136 4.72 -8.13 -26.52
N MET A 137 5.61 -8.21 -25.53
CA MET A 137 6.64 -7.19 -25.29
C MET A 137 8.07 -7.70 -25.49
N VAL A 138 8.97 -6.80 -25.91
CA VAL A 138 10.41 -7.04 -25.94
C VAL A 138 11.21 -5.87 -25.39
N CYS A 139 12.26 -6.15 -24.60
CA CYS A 139 13.18 -5.13 -24.13
C CYS A 139 14.64 -5.63 -24.04
N PHE A 140 15.58 -4.69 -23.94
CA PHE A 140 16.98 -4.98 -23.63
C PHE A 140 17.26 -4.79 -22.15
N THR A 141 18.15 -5.61 -21.59
CA THR A 141 18.74 -5.31 -20.28
C THR A 141 19.54 -3.99 -20.32
N PRO A 142 19.65 -3.25 -19.19
CA PRO A 142 20.45 -2.02 -19.12
C PRO A 142 21.89 -2.17 -19.61
N ASP A 143 22.53 -3.32 -19.37
CA ASP A 143 23.88 -3.64 -19.86
C ASP A 143 23.97 -4.09 -21.33
N ALA A 144 22.82 -4.19 -22.03
CA ALA A 144 22.67 -4.65 -23.40
C ALA A 144 23.18 -6.08 -23.68
N ARG A 145 23.31 -6.92 -22.65
CA ARG A 145 23.77 -8.31 -22.81
C ARG A 145 22.65 -9.29 -23.12
N HIS A 146 21.43 -8.99 -22.68
CA HIS A 146 20.27 -9.84 -22.93
C HIS A 146 19.11 -9.06 -23.54
N VAL A 147 18.29 -9.79 -24.30
CA VAL A 147 16.95 -9.39 -24.71
C VAL A 147 15.93 -10.28 -24.00
N ILE A 148 14.84 -9.70 -23.53
CA ILE A 148 13.77 -10.40 -22.83
C ILE A 148 12.48 -10.22 -23.61
N THR A 149 11.73 -11.31 -23.81
CA THR A 149 10.35 -11.25 -24.29
C THR A 149 9.39 -11.80 -23.26
N ALA A 150 8.32 -11.08 -22.99
CA ALA A 150 7.12 -11.60 -22.36
C ALA A 150 6.25 -12.23 -23.46
N ASN A 151 5.81 -13.46 -23.26
CA ASN A 151 5.09 -14.23 -24.26
C ASN A 151 3.78 -14.66 -23.63
N GLU A 152 2.70 -14.04 -24.07
CA GLU A 152 1.40 -14.03 -23.40
C GLU A 152 0.80 -15.43 -23.34
N GLY A 153 0.87 -16.17 -24.46
CA GLY A 153 0.34 -17.52 -24.51
C GLY A 153 -1.18 -17.60 -24.60
N GLU A 154 -1.84 -16.63 -25.24
CA GLU A 154 -3.29 -16.62 -25.42
C GLU A 154 -3.86 -17.92 -26.05
N PRO A 155 -5.07 -18.34 -25.65
CA PRO A 155 -5.78 -19.43 -26.27
C PRO A 155 -6.33 -19.05 -27.65
N ASN A 156 -6.59 -20.06 -28.49
CA ASN A 156 -7.40 -19.81 -29.69
C ASN A 156 -8.87 -19.49 -29.32
N ALA A 157 -9.60 -18.86 -30.24
CA ALA A 157 -11.00 -18.45 -30.03
C ALA A 157 -11.99 -19.58 -29.64
N THR A 158 -11.58 -20.85 -29.70
CA THR A 158 -12.39 -22.00 -29.29
C THR A 158 -11.89 -22.70 -28.02
N TYR A 159 -10.79 -22.21 -27.42
CA TYR A 159 -10.09 -22.84 -26.29
C TYR A 159 -9.67 -24.29 -26.55
N THR A 160 -9.46 -24.67 -27.82
CA THR A 160 -8.99 -26.02 -28.17
C THR A 160 -7.47 -26.14 -28.13
N VAL A 161 -6.77 -25.01 -28.23
CA VAL A 161 -5.33 -24.87 -28.04
C VAL A 161 -5.13 -23.67 -27.14
N ASP A 162 -4.45 -23.89 -26.02
CA ASP A 162 -4.20 -22.93 -24.96
C ASP A 162 -2.74 -23.12 -24.52
N PRO A 163 -1.79 -22.38 -25.11
CA PRO A 163 -0.37 -22.53 -24.79
C PRO A 163 -0.06 -22.02 -23.37
N GLU A 164 1.13 -22.34 -22.89
CA GLU A 164 1.62 -21.78 -21.63
C GLU A 164 2.17 -20.37 -21.87
N GLY A 165 1.84 -19.42 -21.00
CA GLY A 165 2.54 -18.14 -20.94
C GLY A 165 4.00 -18.36 -20.54
N THR A 166 4.94 -17.65 -21.18
CA THR A 166 6.37 -17.87 -20.94
C THR A 166 7.18 -16.58 -21.02
N ILE A 167 8.42 -16.64 -20.52
CA ILE A 167 9.39 -15.54 -20.60
C ILE A 167 10.64 -16.07 -21.32
N SER A 168 11.09 -15.39 -22.38
CA SER A 168 12.29 -15.81 -23.10
C SER A 168 13.44 -14.83 -22.88
N VAL A 169 14.59 -15.34 -22.43
CA VAL A 169 15.83 -14.57 -22.24
C VAL A 169 16.84 -14.97 -23.31
N ILE A 170 17.28 -14.01 -24.11
CA ILE A 170 18.15 -14.21 -25.27
C ILE A 170 19.50 -13.55 -24.99
N ASP A 171 20.58 -14.33 -24.95
CA ASP A 171 21.94 -13.78 -24.85
C ASP A 171 22.39 -13.19 -26.19
N VAL A 172 22.60 -11.87 -26.21
CA VAL A 172 23.05 -11.11 -27.38
C VAL A 172 24.46 -10.56 -27.22
N SER A 173 25.18 -10.97 -26.15
CA SER A 173 26.55 -10.53 -25.87
C SER A 173 27.57 -11.10 -26.87
N GLY A 174 27.28 -12.28 -27.42
CA GLY A 174 28.01 -12.87 -28.55
C GLY A 174 27.49 -12.29 -29.87
N LYS A 175 28.37 -11.76 -30.72
CA LYS A 175 28.03 -11.13 -32.02
C LYS A 175 27.17 -11.97 -32.99
N THR A 176 26.94 -13.25 -32.70
CA THR A 176 26.12 -14.17 -33.47
C THR A 176 24.97 -14.65 -32.59
N ILE A 177 23.74 -14.34 -33.02
CA ILE A 177 22.51 -14.70 -32.32
C ILE A 177 21.91 -15.94 -33.00
N THR A 178 21.67 -16.99 -32.23
CA THR A 178 21.10 -18.27 -32.70
C THR A 178 20.11 -18.81 -31.67
N GLN A 179 19.38 -19.87 -32.02
CA GLN A 179 18.45 -20.51 -31.09
C GLN A 179 19.14 -21.01 -29.81
N ALA A 180 20.43 -21.36 -29.85
CA ALA A 180 21.18 -21.79 -28.67
C ALA A 180 21.36 -20.68 -27.62
N ASN A 181 21.11 -19.42 -27.98
CA ASN A 181 21.16 -18.27 -27.07
C ASN A 181 19.86 -18.05 -26.30
N VAL A 182 18.76 -18.70 -26.69
CA VAL A 182 17.44 -18.52 -26.10
C VAL A 182 17.24 -19.47 -24.92
N THR A 183 16.77 -18.93 -23.81
CA THR A 183 16.25 -19.69 -22.67
C THR A 183 14.81 -19.27 -22.44
N THR A 184 13.86 -20.19 -22.65
CA THR A 184 12.43 -19.95 -22.39
C THR A 184 12.05 -20.55 -21.04
N ILE A 185 11.42 -19.74 -20.20
CA ILE A 185 11.05 -20.02 -18.82
C ILE A 185 9.53 -20.06 -18.76
N GLY A 186 8.97 -21.13 -18.19
CA GLY A 186 7.53 -21.30 -17.99
C GLY A 186 7.13 -21.26 -16.51
N PHE A 187 5.83 -21.17 -16.27
CA PHE A 187 5.22 -21.21 -14.93
C PHE A 187 4.87 -22.62 -14.46
N ASN A 188 4.79 -23.59 -15.38
CA ASN A 188 4.51 -24.96 -15.05
C ASN A 188 5.69 -25.64 -14.35
N GLY A 189 5.39 -26.35 -13.26
CA GLY A 189 6.40 -27.11 -12.50
C GLY A 189 7.33 -26.27 -11.62
N LEU A 190 6.99 -25.00 -11.36
CA LEU A 190 7.71 -24.18 -10.40
C LEU A 190 7.68 -24.79 -8.98
N PRO A 191 8.73 -24.57 -8.16
CA PRO A 191 8.74 -25.01 -6.76
C PRO A 191 7.55 -24.46 -5.96
N ALA A 192 7.09 -25.22 -4.97
CA ALA A 192 6.01 -24.79 -4.08
C ALA A 192 6.37 -23.47 -3.36
N GLY A 193 5.43 -22.52 -3.34
CA GLY A 193 5.61 -21.20 -2.75
C GLY A 193 6.23 -20.14 -3.66
N VAL A 194 6.64 -20.50 -4.89
CA VAL A 194 7.04 -19.49 -5.90
C VAL A 194 5.83 -18.68 -6.38
N ILE A 195 4.74 -19.36 -6.71
CA ILE A 195 3.45 -18.71 -6.99
C ILE A 195 2.72 -18.54 -5.67
N ASP A 196 2.30 -17.31 -5.37
CA ASP A 196 1.48 -17.02 -4.20
C ASP A 196 0.16 -17.82 -4.27
N PRO A 197 -0.23 -18.55 -3.19
CA PRO A 197 -1.46 -19.34 -3.19
C PRO A 197 -2.75 -18.56 -3.45
N SER A 198 -2.76 -17.22 -3.30
CA SER A 198 -3.92 -16.40 -3.64
C SER A 198 -4.12 -16.23 -5.15
N ILE A 199 -3.12 -16.56 -5.96
CA ILE A 199 -3.19 -16.50 -7.42
C ILE A 199 -3.70 -17.86 -7.91
N VAL A 200 -4.97 -17.89 -8.31
CA VAL A 200 -5.67 -19.11 -8.73
C VAL A 200 -6.18 -18.95 -10.17
N PRO A 201 -6.19 -20.04 -10.95
CA PRO A 201 -6.70 -19.97 -12.32
C PRO A 201 -8.21 -19.76 -12.33
N PHE A 202 -8.69 -18.89 -13.22
CA PHE A 202 -10.09 -18.54 -13.41
C PHE A 202 -10.56 -18.65 -14.88
N GLY A 203 -9.65 -18.95 -15.83
CA GLY A 203 -9.97 -19.14 -17.24
C GLY A 203 -10.91 -20.32 -17.57
N PHE A 204 -11.32 -20.39 -18.84
CA PHE A 204 -12.30 -21.36 -19.31
C PHE A 204 -11.80 -22.81 -19.26
N GLY A 205 -12.65 -23.73 -18.78
CA GLY A 205 -12.32 -25.15 -18.73
C GLY A 205 -11.37 -25.56 -17.60
N SER A 206 -11.13 -24.67 -16.64
CA SER A 206 -10.19 -24.86 -15.52
C SER A 206 -8.76 -25.13 -15.99
N PRO A 207 -8.10 -24.14 -16.65
CA PRO A 207 -6.72 -24.27 -17.12
C PRO A 207 -5.78 -24.50 -15.93
N ASN A 208 -4.61 -25.08 -16.21
CA ASN A 208 -3.55 -25.03 -15.21
C ASN A 208 -3.02 -23.60 -15.11
N ILE A 209 -2.44 -23.24 -13.97
CA ILE A 209 -2.01 -21.87 -13.71
C ILE A 209 -1.03 -21.33 -14.76
N GLY A 210 -0.19 -22.16 -15.37
CA GLY A 210 0.75 -21.69 -16.39
C GLY A 210 0.11 -21.34 -17.74
N GLN A 211 -1.05 -21.90 -18.05
CA GLN A 211 -1.86 -21.50 -19.21
C GLN A 211 -2.70 -20.26 -18.91
N ASP A 212 -3.05 -20.05 -17.64
CA ASP A 212 -3.88 -18.91 -17.25
C ASP A 212 -3.06 -17.64 -17.03
N LEU A 213 -1.78 -17.76 -16.65
CA LEU A 213 -0.87 -16.63 -16.51
C LEU A 213 -0.39 -16.14 -17.88
N GLU A 214 -0.73 -14.90 -18.22
CA GLU A 214 -0.43 -14.22 -19.49
C GLU A 214 0.60 -13.09 -19.25
N PRO A 215 1.90 -13.31 -19.55
CA PRO A 215 2.94 -12.28 -19.44
C PRO A 215 2.87 -11.23 -20.54
N GLU A 216 2.82 -9.94 -20.15
CA GLU A 216 2.65 -8.84 -21.11
C GLU A 216 3.86 -7.93 -21.19
N TYR A 217 4.20 -7.17 -20.13
CA TYR A 217 5.28 -6.17 -20.15
C TYR A 217 6.42 -6.48 -19.18
N VAL A 218 7.64 -6.06 -19.55
CA VAL A 218 8.88 -6.32 -18.80
C VAL A 218 9.59 -5.03 -18.36
N ALA A 219 9.87 -4.89 -17.06
CA ALA A 219 10.82 -3.92 -16.53
C ALA A 219 12.09 -4.61 -16.01
N VAL A 220 13.25 -3.99 -16.15
CA VAL A 220 14.55 -4.57 -15.76
C VAL A 220 15.29 -3.67 -14.79
N SER A 221 15.76 -4.22 -13.68
CA SER A 221 16.54 -3.51 -12.68
C SER A 221 17.79 -2.87 -13.29
N ALA A 222 18.23 -1.74 -12.74
CA ALA A 222 19.36 -0.97 -13.28
C ALA A 222 20.67 -1.77 -13.34
N ASP A 223 20.84 -2.75 -12.45
CA ASP A 223 21.99 -3.67 -12.39
C ASP A 223 21.88 -4.87 -13.36
N SER A 224 20.78 -4.98 -14.13
CA SER A 224 20.49 -6.06 -15.07
C SER A 224 20.39 -7.46 -14.43
N LEU A 225 20.11 -7.55 -13.12
CA LEU A 225 20.03 -8.81 -12.39
C LEU A 225 18.60 -9.35 -12.26
N THR A 226 17.60 -8.46 -12.25
CA THR A 226 16.20 -8.80 -11.99
C THR A 226 15.31 -8.23 -13.09
N ALA A 227 14.32 -9.01 -13.52
CA ALA A 227 13.21 -8.52 -14.33
C ALA A 227 11.88 -8.69 -13.58
N TRP A 228 10.99 -7.72 -13.74
CA TRP A 228 9.60 -7.76 -13.30
C TRP A 228 8.70 -7.83 -14.53
N ILE A 229 7.77 -8.78 -14.54
CA ILE A 229 6.88 -9.05 -15.66
C ILE A 229 5.44 -8.94 -15.19
N THR A 230 4.63 -8.13 -15.88
CA THR A 230 3.20 -7.98 -15.57
C THR A 230 2.42 -9.22 -15.99
N LEU A 231 1.39 -9.54 -15.19
CA LEU A 231 0.41 -10.59 -15.42
C LEU A 231 -0.97 -9.95 -15.18
N GLN A 232 -1.43 -9.16 -16.14
CA GLN A 232 -2.46 -8.14 -15.97
C GLN A 232 -3.78 -8.73 -15.47
N GLU A 233 -4.25 -9.79 -16.12
CA GLU A 233 -5.52 -10.51 -15.88
C GLU A 233 -5.58 -11.07 -14.45
N HIS A 234 -4.42 -11.41 -13.91
CA HIS A 234 -4.24 -11.97 -12.57
C HIS A 234 -3.93 -10.91 -11.52
N SER A 235 -3.82 -9.63 -11.91
CA SER A 235 -3.39 -8.56 -11.01
C SER A 235 -2.10 -8.94 -10.28
N ALA A 236 -1.10 -9.40 -11.04
CA ALA A 236 0.11 -10.00 -10.48
C ALA A 236 1.38 -9.56 -11.22
N VAL A 237 2.53 -9.80 -10.60
CA VAL A 237 3.86 -9.60 -11.19
C VAL A 237 4.72 -10.84 -10.93
N ALA A 238 5.36 -11.33 -11.99
CA ALA A 238 6.43 -12.33 -11.90
C ALA A 238 7.79 -11.65 -11.73
N VAL A 239 8.62 -12.20 -10.85
CA VAL A 239 9.99 -11.75 -10.59
C VAL A 239 10.94 -12.81 -11.13
N VAL A 240 11.80 -12.42 -12.06
CA VAL A 240 12.79 -13.29 -12.71
C VAL A 240 14.20 -12.88 -12.31
N ASP A 241 14.97 -13.84 -11.84
CA ASP A 241 16.42 -13.72 -11.68
C ASP A 241 17.07 -13.98 -13.05
N LEU A 242 17.73 -12.96 -13.61
CA LEU A 242 18.35 -13.02 -14.93
C LEU A 242 19.70 -13.73 -14.94
N VAL A 243 20.31 -13.96 -13.78
CA VAL A 243 21.55 -14.73 -13.64
C VAL A 243 21.24 -16.22 -13.73
N THR A 244 20.25 -16.68 -12.95
CA THR A 244 19.83 -18.09 -12.95
C THR A 244 18.81 -18.41 -14.04
N LYS A 245 18.21 -17.38 -14.66
CA LYS A 245 17.14 -17.47 -15.66
C LYS A 245 15.96 -18.27 -15.12
N SER A 246 15.47 -17.88 -13.95
CA SER A 246 14.38 -18.57 -13.26
C SER A 246 13.39 -17.59 -12.64
N ILE A 247 12.11 -17.98 -12.58
CA ILE A 247 11.08 -17.26 -11.83
C ILE A 247 11.27 -17.58 -10.36
N ILE A 248 11.54 -16.54 -9.56
CA ILE A 248 11.80 -16.67 -8.12
C ILE A 248 10.57 -16.34 -7.27
N SER A 249 9.60 -15.63 -7.83
CA SER A 249 8.33 -15.31 -7.16
C SER A 249 7.29 -14.83 -8.18
N VAL A 250 6.02 -15.17 -7.96
CA VAL A 250 4.86 -14.56 -8.62
C VAL A 250 3.96 -14.03 -7.52
N ARG A 251 3.75 -12.71 -7.50
CA ARG A 251 3.15 -11.99 -6.37
C ARG A 251 1.87 -11.28 -6.81
N PRO A 252 0.79 -11.32 -6.01
CA PRO A 252 -0.39 -10.51 -6.26
C PRO A 252 -0.05 -9.03 -5.99
N LEU A 253 -0.59 -8.14 -6.81
CA LEU A 253 -0.56 -6.69 -6.58
C LEU A 253 -1.72 -6.24 -5.67
N GLY A 254 -2.75 -7.06 -5.55
CA GLY A 254 -3.89 -6.83 -4.67
C GLY A 254 -4.89 -5.82 -5.24
N TYR A 255 -5.59 -5.12 -4.35
CA TYR A 255 -6.69 -4.23 -4.74
C TYR A 255 -6.55 -2.84 -4.13
N LYS A 256 -6.94 -1.82 -4.88
CA LYS A 256 -7.26 -0.48 -4.38
C LYS A 256 -8.63 -0.50 -3.72
N ASP A 257 -8.71 -0.08 -2.46
CA ASP A 257 -10.00 0.15 -1.81
C ASP A 257 -10.53 1.53 -2.23
N HIS A 258 -11.58 1.56 -3.05
CA HIS A 258 -12.23 2.81 -3.44
C HIS A 258 -13.17 3.36 -2.37
N GLY A 259 -13.43 2.61 -1.30
CA GLY A 259 -14.25 3.00 -0.16
C GLY A 259 -13.43 3.60 0.96
N ARG A 260 -12.14 3.24 1.02
CA ARG A 260 -11.18 3.63 2.04
C ARG A 260 -9.93 4.18 1.34
N GLY A 261 -9.79 5.50 1.37
CA GLY A 261 -8.67 6.22 0.75
C GLY A 261 -7.28 5.74 1.20
N THR A 262 -6.22 6.29 0.61
CA THR A 262 -4.85 5.98 1.03
C THR A 262 -4.63 6.43 2.49
N PRO A 263 -4.10 5.55 3.36
CA PRO A 263 -3.84 5.91 4.75
C PRO A 263 -2.69 6.91 4.83
N SER A 264 -2.88 7.97 5.61
CA SER A 264 -1.84 8.89 6.05
C SER A 264 -1.89 9.01 7.56
N ILE A 265 -0.76 9.30 8.20
CA ILE A 265 -0.69 9.47 9.64
C ILE A 265 -0.15 10.84 10.04
N THR A 266 -0.80 11.44 11.02
CA THR A 266 -0.31 12.62 11.74
C THR A 266 -0.06 12.22 13.19
N THR A 267 1.12 12.56 13.73
CA THR A 267 1.49 12.21 15.11
C THR A 267 1.54 13.44 16.02
N ALA A 268 1.04 13.31 17.24
CA ALA A 268 1.14 14.31 18.30
C ALA A 268 1.76 13.71 19.56
N THR A 269 2.82 14.35 20.07
CA THR A 269 3.55 13.88 21.24
C THR A 269 3.12 14.62 22.50
N LEU A 270 2.89 13.90 23.60
CA LEU A 270 2.60 14.48 24.90
C LEU A 270 3.82 15.25 25.43
N GLN A 271 3.71 16.57 25.48
CA GLN A 271 4.78 17.44 25.96
C GLN A 271 4.79 17.53 27.48
N ASN A 272 5.97 17.40 28.09
CA ASN A 272 6.21 17.59 29.53
C ASN A 272 5.25 16.78 30.43
N PRO A 273 5.22 15.44 30.33
CA PRO A 273 4.39 14.64 31.23
C PRO A 273 4.74 14.92 32.69
N PRO A 274 3.74 14.95 33.60
CA PRO A 274 4.00 15.19 35.01
C PRO A 274 4.80 14.04 35.63
N VAL A 275 5.51 14.33 36.74
CA VAL A 275 6.12 13.29 37.57
C VAL A 275 5.01 12.40 38.13
N LEU A 276 5.11 11.11 37.83
CA LEU A 276 4.24 10.05 38.32
C LEU A 276 4.57 9.70 39.77
N GLY A 277 5.86 9.59 40.08
CA GLY A 277 6.39 9.29 41.41
C GLY A 277 7.91 9.31 41.42
N THR A 278 8.51 9.21 42.60
CA THR A 278 9.96 9.22 42.80
C THR A 278 10.39 7.90 43.44
N THR A 279 11.34 7.22 42.83
CA THR A 279 11.90 5.96 43.36
C THR A 279 12.53 6.16 44.74
N ALA A 280 12.70 5.07 45.49
CA ALA A 280 13.40 5.08 46.78
C ALA A 280 14.85 5.63 46.68
N ALA A 281 15.46 5.56 45.49
CA ALA A 281 16.78 6.10 45.20
C ALA A 281 16.78 7.58 44.75
N GLY A 282 15.62 8.25 44.74
CA GLY A 282 15.48 9.67 44.45
C GLY A 282 15.38 10.03 42.96
N GLN A 283 15.00 9.07 42.10
CA GLN A 283 14.82 9.31 40.67
C GLN A 283 13.33 9.44 40.31
N ASP A 284 12.96 10.55 39.69
CA ASP A 284 11.61 10.78 39.20
C ASP A 284 11.29 9.91 37.99
N ILE A 285 10.08 9.35 37.98
CA ILE A 285 9.49 8.66 36.83
C ILE A 285 8.34 9.52 36.32
N LEU A 286 8.26 9.67 35.00
CA LEU A 286 7.23 10.48 34.35
C LEU A 286 6.01 9.63 34.02
N LEU A 287 4.85 10.27 33.91
CA LEU A 287 3.63 9.64 33.43
C LEU A 287 3.82 9.10 32.01
N GLY A 288 3.36 7.87 31.77
CA GLY A 288 3.48 7.11 30.54
C GLY A 288 2.74 5.78 30.69
N GLY A 289 3.15 4.74 29.96
CA GLY A 289 2.62 3.39 30.15
C GLY A 289 1.22 3.19 29.55
N PHE A 290 0.89 3.88 28.45
CA PHE A 290 -0.50 3.93 27.97
C PHE A 290 -0.84 2.76 27.04
N SER A 291 -1.89 2.04 27.39
CA SER A 291 -2.47 0.97 26.58
C SER A 291 -3.79 1.47 25.97
N GLY A 292 -4.95 0.99 26.48
CA GLY A 292 -6.28 1.24 25.92
C GLY A 292 -6.60 2.69 25.55
N LEU A 293 -7.43 2.89 24.53
CA LEU A 293 -7.82 4.21 24.04
C LEU A 293 -9.34 4.32 23.80
N TRP A 294 -9.94 5.43 24.24
CA TRP A 294 -11.37 5.70 24.04
C TRP A 294 -11.62 7.14 23.62
N ILE A 295 -12.50 7.35 22.65
CA ILE A 295 -13.00 8.68 22.28
C ILE A 295 -14.25 8.97 23.11
N ASP A 296 -14.12 9.88 24.08
CA ASP A 296 -15.24 10.27 24.94
C ASP A 296 -16.17 11.27 24.24
N SER A 297 -15.60 12.25 23.51
CA SER A 297 -16.40 13.20 22.74
C SER A 297 -15.59 13.93 21.68
N VAL A 298 -16.29 14.47 20.68
CA VAL A 298 -15.74 15.37 19.66
C VAL A 298 -16.52 16.69 19.74
N ASP A 299 -15.83 17.80 19.93
CA ASP A 299 -16.44 19.12 19.87
C ASP A 299 -16.83 19.42 18.41
N ALA A 300 -18.14 19.53 18.16
CA ALA A 300 -18.68 19.71 16.82
C ALA A 300 -18.33 21.06 16.16
N THR A 301 -17.85 22.05 16.93
CA THR A 301 -17.49 23.38 16.42
C THR A 301 -16.00 23.48 16.09
N THR A 302 -15.17 22.96 16.98
CA THR A 302 -13.70 23.09 16.89
C THR A 302 -13.01 21.84 16.35
N GLY A 303 -13.69 20.70 16.36
CA GLY A 303 -13.11 19.40 16.02
C GLY A 303 -12.16 18.84 17.09
N VAL A 304 -12.04 19.49 18.25
CA VAL A 304 -11.22 18.99 19.37
C VAL A 304 -11.79 17.68 19.90
N ILE A 305 -10.92 16.71 20.11
CA ILE A 305 -11.29 15.34 20.51
C ILE A 305 -10.87 15.14 21.96
N ASN A 306 -11.80 14.69 22.80
CA ASN A 306 -11.54 14.27 24.16
C ASN A 306 -11.28 12.77 24.18
N LEU A 307 -10.09 12.38 24.61
CA LEU A 307 -9.59 11.01 24.60
C LEU A 307 -9.34 10.54 26.03
N TRP A 308 -9.54 9.26 26.28
CA TRP A 308 -9.18 8.60 27.54
C TRP A 308 -8.20 7.49 27.21
N ALA A 309 -7.13 7.38 28.00
CA ALA A 309 -6.22 6.24 27.97
C ALA A 309 -5.84 5.83 29.39
N ASN A 310 -5.59 4.55 29.64
CA ASN A 310 -5.16 4.08 30.96
C ASN A 310 -3.69 3.72 30.98
N THR A 311 -3.12 3.81 32.17
CA THR A 311 -1.82 3.21 32.47
C THR A 311 -1.96 1.69 32.66
N ASP A 312 -0.94 0.95 32.29
CA ASP A 312 -0.70 -0.47 32.62
C ASP A 312 -0.41 -0.69 34.14
N ARG A 313 0.28 -1.78 34.50
CA ARG A 313 0.76 -2.10 35.87
C ARG A 313 1.74 -1.10 36.49
N GLY A 314 2.24 -0.12 35.75
CA GLY A 314 3.20 0.85 36.25
C GLY A 314 4.67 0.50 36.00
N PRO A 315 5.59 1.40 36.39
CA PRO A 315 6.99 1.32 36.00
C PRO A 315 7.70 0.10 36.60
N ASN A 316 8.07 -0.84 35.73
CA ASN A 316 8.79 -2.06 36.07
C ASN A 316 10.05 -2.24 35.18
N LEU A 317 10.88 -3.23 35.52
CA LEU A 317 12.06 -3.63 34.74
C LEU A 317 12.00 -5.10 34.32
N GLU A 318 12.95 -5.51 33.49
CA GLU A 318 13.13 -6.91 33.08
C GLU A 318 13.31 -7.83 34.31
N PRO A 319 12.77 -9.06 34.28
CA PRO A 319 12.90 -9.99 35.39
C PRO A 319 14.36 -10.39 35.60
N LEU A 320 14.75 -10.59 36.86
CA LEU A 320 16.06 -11.11 37.23
C LEU A 320 15.92 -12.01 38.44
N ASN A 321 16.87 -12.93 38.58
CA ASN A 321 16.98 -13.79 39.76
C ASN A 321 17.69 -13.02 40.88
N VAL A 322 16.93 -12.61 41.92
CA VAL A 322 17.47 -11.80 43.03
C VAL A 322 17.94 -12.62 44.24
N ASP A 323 17.55 -13.89 44.36
CA ASP A 323 17.82 -14.72 45.54
C ASP A 323 18.56 -16.05 45.25
N ALA A 324 18.95 -16.27 44.00
CA ALA A 324 19.64 -17.44 43.47
C ALA A 324 18.83 -18.76 43.49
N ASP A 325 17.49 -18.71 43.56
CA ASP A 325 16.64 -19.91 43.56
C ASP A 325 16.25 -20.41 42.15
N ALA A 326 16.61 -19.65 41.11
CA ALA A 326 16.35 -19.85 39.68
C ALA A 326 14.99 -19.37 39.17
N ALA A 327 14.10 -18.92 40.06
CA ALA A 327 12.96 -18.08 39.69
C ALA A 327 13.46 -16.67 39.29
N LEU A 328 12.61 -15.96 38.56
CA LEU A 328 12.87 -14.59 38.15
C LEU A 328 11.85 -13.68 38.80
N GLU A 329 12.33 -12.69 39.55
CA GLU A 329 11.51 -11.68 40.18
C GLU A 329 11.42 -10.43 39.30
N ARG A 330 10.25 -9.80 39.31
CA ARG A 330 9.92 -8.60 38.56
C ARG A 330 10.15 -7.35 39.43
N PRO A 331 11.13 -6.48 39.12
CA PRO A 331 11.36 -5.26 39.89
C PRO A 331 10.35 -4.17 39.55
N PHE A 332 9.70 -3.62 40.56
CA PHE A 332 8.82 -2.45 40.45
C PHE A 332 9.55 -1.21 40.96
N ALA A 333 9.67 -0.21 40.10
CA ALA A 333 10.35 1.05 40.45
C ALA A 333 9.49 1.93 41.36
N LEU A 334 8.16 1.81 41.25
CA LEU A 334 7.17 2.42 42.15
C LEU A 334 6.20 1.34 42.68
N PRO A 335 6.54 0.61 43.74
CA PRO A 335 5.69 -0.45 44.30
C PRO A 335 4.30 0.03 44.78
N ASP A 336 4.16 1.32 45.12
CA ASP A 336 2.90 1.96 45.51
C ASP A 336 2.19 2.65 44.35
N PHE A 337 2.60 2.37 43.11
CA PHE A 337 1.95 2.88 41.91
C PHE A 337 0.45 2.55 41.92
N GLN A 338 -0.36 3.60 41.80
CA GLN A 338 -1.79 3.51 41.63
C GLN A 338 -2.15 3.64 40.14
N PRO A 339 -2.71 2.58 39.50
CA PRO A 339 -3.21 2.64 38.14
C PRO A 339 -4.27 3.74 37.98
N ARG A 340 -4.31 4.35 36.79
CA ARG A 340 -5.17 5.51 36.53
C ARG A 340 -5.60 5.61 35.09
N ILE A 341 -6.74 6.26 34.90
CA ILE A 341 -7.21 6.71 33.59
C ILE A 341 -6.81 8.16 33.42
N CYS A 342 -6.14 8.48 32.33
CA CYS A 342 -5.77 9.83 31.94
C CYS A 342 -6.72 10.32 30.85
N THR A 343 -7.17 11.56 30.98
CA THR A 343 -7.97 12.23 29.94
C THR A 343 -7.11 13.22 29.19
N PHE A 344 -7.33 13.33 27.89
CA PHE A 344 -6.59 14.20 26.99
C PHE A 344 -7.52 15.01 26.10
N THR A 345 -7.03 16.15 25.63
CA THR A 345 -7.56 16.82 24.44
C THR A 345 -6.57 16.69 23.30
N TYR A 346 -7.06 16.36 22.11
CA TYR A 346 -6.33 16.44 20.87
C TYR A 346 -6.96 17.50 19.96
N ASN A 347 -6.17 18.49 19.57
CA ASN A 347 -6.59 19.53 18.63
C ASN A 347 -6.03 19.23 17.23
N PRO A 348 -6.88 18.84 16.25
CA PRO A 348 -6.41 18.48 14.91
C PRO A 348 -5.88 19.68 14.10
N THR A 349 -6.26 20.92 14.47
CA THR A 349 -5.80 22.13 13.78
C THR A 349 -4.37 22.48 14.17
N THR A 350 -4.03 22.35 15.46
CA THR A 350 -2.70 22.70 15.97
C THR A 350 -1.79 21.48 16.16
N ASN A 351 -2.30 20.27 15.89
CA ASN A 351 -1.66 18.99 16.17
C ASN A 351 -1.14 18.86 17.62
N ALA A 352 -1.93 19.35 18.59
CA ALA A 352 -1.53 19.41 20.00
C ALA A 352 -2.27 18.36 20.82
N LEU A 353 -1.51 17.56 21.59
CA LEU A 353 -2.02 16.62 22.59
C LEU A 353 -1.74 17.19 24.00
N ALA A 354 -2.79 17.32 24.82
CA ALA A 354 -2.67 17.85 26.17
C ALA A 354 -3.38 16.96 27.19
N LEU A 355 -2.69 16.66 28.29
CA LEU A 355 -3.29 15.99 29.46
C LEU A 355 -4.26 16.96 30.15
N THR A 356 -5.49 16.53 30.39
CA THR A 356 -6.55 17.35 31.01
C THR A 356 -7.00 16.84 32.38
N GLY A 357 -6.74 15.58 32.71
CA GLY A 357 -7.22 14.98 33.96
C GLY A 357 -6.65 13.59 34.23
N GLN A 358 -6.81 13.13 35.48
CA GLN A 358 -6.41 11.81 35.94
C GLN A 358 -7.48 11.27 36.91
N ILE A 359 -7.93 10.03 36.71
CA ILE A 359 -8.87 9.31 37.55
C ILE A 359 -8.12 8.14 38.19
N LEU A 360 -7.89 8.22 39.49
CA LEU A 360 -7.16 7.20 40.24
C LEU A 360 -8.06 6.00 40.56
N LEU A 361 -7.59 4.79 40.23
CA LEU A 361 -8.37 3.56 40.42
C LEU A 361 -8.27 3.03 41.85
N ARG A 362 -9.41 2.62 42.41
CA ARG A 362 -9.55 2.23 43.81
C ARG A 362 -10.27 0.89 43.94
N LYS A 363 -9.91 0.14 44.97
CA LYS A 363 -10.56 -1.11 45.37
C LYS A 363 -12.00 -0.85 45.85
N PRO A 364 -12.86 -1.88 45.98
CA PRO A 364 -14.23 -1.70 46.43
C PRO A 364 -14.38 -1.05 47.82
N ASP A 365 -13.36 -1.17 48.68
CA ASP A 365 -13.32 -0.53 50.00
C ASP A 365 -12.86 0.95 49.96
N GLY A 366 -12.54 1.47 48.77
CA GLY A 366 -12.05 2.83 48.55
C GLY A 366 -10.54 3.01 48.70
N THR A 367 -9.79 1.97 49.06
CA THR A 367 -8.32 2.05 49.14
C THR A 367 -7.69 2.08 47.74
N PRO A 368 -6.47 2.63 47.59
CA PRO A 368 -5.75 2.60 46.31
C PRO A 368 -5.57 1.17 45.79
N MET A 369 -5.91 0.96 44.51
CA MET A 369 -5.48 -0.23 43.78
C MET A 369 -4.00 -0.09 43.41
N THR A 370 -3.27 -1.21 43.32
CA THR A 370 -1.86 -1.21 42.87
C THR A 370 -1.72 -1.91 41.52
N GLY A 371 -0.59 -1.74 40.85
CA GLY A 371 -0.22 -2.55 39.68
C GLY A 371 0.47 -3.88 40.02
N LEU A 372 0.48 -4.27 41.30
CA LEU A 372 1.15 -5.48 41.73
C LEU A 372 0.37 -6.75 41.32
N PRO A 373 1.07 -7.87 41.05
CA PRO A 373 0.45 -9.14 40.69
C PRO A 373 -0.50 -9.69 41.75
N ASN A 374 -1.46 -10.55 41.37
CA ASN A 374 -2.56 -10.93 42.25
C ASN A 374 -2.24 -12.07 43.20
N ILE A 375 -1.83 -13.21 42.66
CA ILE A 375 -1.52 -14.43 43.43
C ILE A 375 -0.40 -15.21 42.74
N HIS A 376 0.34 -15.97 43.54
CA HIS A 376 1.37 -16.90 43.06
C HIS A 376 1.06 -18.29 43.66
N ALA A 377 0.11 -19.00 43.03
CA ALA A 377 -0.55 -20.18 43.60
C ALA A 377 0.15 -21.52 43.30
N LEU A 378 0.75 -21.65 42.12
CA LEU A 378 1.51 -22.78 41.61
C LEU A 378 2.97 -22.37 41.30
N GLY A 379 3.75 -23.23 40.64
CA GLY A 379 5.07 -22.87 40.14
C GLY A 379 5.01 -21.80 39.03
N ALA A 380 6.13 -21.12 38.78
CA ALA A 380 6.25 -20.15 37.69
C ALA A 380 5.93 -20.77 36.33
N GLY A 381 5.29 -20.00 35.44
CA GLY A 381 4.86 -20.45 34.12
C GLY A 381 3.62 -21.34 34.12
N LEU A 382 2.94 -21.51 35.25
CA LEU A 382 1.74 -22.34 35.35
C LEU A 382 0.48 -21.48 35.54
N ALA A 383 -0.65 -22.05 35.15
CA ALA A 383 -1.97 -21.47 35.30
C ALA A 383 -2.20 -20.97 36.74
N TYR A 384 -2.89 -19.85 36.87
CA TYR A 384 -3.19 -19.19 38.15
C TYR A 384 -1.97 -18.63 38.92
N SER A 385 -0.74 -18.75 38.42
CA SER A 385 0.45 -18.12 39.02
C SER A 385 0.88 -16.86 38.29
N ASP A 386 0.86 -15.71 38.97
CA ASP A 386 1.44 -14.48 38.42
C ASP A 386 2.93 -14.34 38.81
N GLU A 387 3.59 -13.34 38.22
CA GLU A 387 5.00 -13.05 38.46
C GLU A 387 5.28 -12.68 39.93
N GLN A 388 6.49 -12.94 40.40
CA GLN A 388 6.92 -12.58 41.76
C GLN A 388 7.44 -11.13 41.79
N PRO A 389 6.77 -10.20 42.48
CA PRO A 389 7.21 -8.80 42.50
C PRO A 389 8.32 -8.58 43.53
N CYS A 390 9.28 -7.73 43.19
CA CYS A 390 10.30 -7.22 44.12
C CYS A 390 10.52 -5.70 43.93
N ASP A 391 11.15 -5.05 44.92
CA ASP A 391 11.59 -3.67 44.78
C ASP A 391 12.94 -3.56 44.05
N LEU A 392 13.41 -2.33 43.81
CA LEU A 392 14.72 -2.07 43.17
C LEU A 392 15.94 -2.51 44.01
N PHE A 393 15.75 -3.09 45.19
CA PHE A 393 16.81 -3.67 46.02
C PHE A 393 16.70 -5.19 46.12
N GLY A 394 15.75 -5.80 45.39
CA GLY A 394 15.50 -7.24 45.40
C GLY A 394 14.70 -7.73 46.61
N ASN A 395 14.07 -6.83 47.39
CA ASN A 395 13.19 -7.26 48.46
C ASN A 395 11.84 -7.68 47.88
N ALA A 396 11.36 -8.87 48.26
CA ALA A 396 10.05 -9.35 47.84
C ALA A 396 8.93 -8.39 48.29
N LEU A 397 8.00 -8.12 47.37
CA LEU A 397 6.82 -7.31 47.62
C LEU A 397 5.60 -8.19 47.90
N ALA A 398 4.64 -7.65 48.65
CA ALA A 398 3.37 -8.33 48.86
C ALA A 398 2.54 -8.31 47.57
N LEU A 399 1.85 -9.42 47.28
CA LEU A 399 0.89 -9.50 46.18
C LEU A 399 -0.37 -8.68 46.52
N ASP A 400 -1.04 -8.17 45.49
CA ASP A 400 -2.31 -7.47 45.62
C ASP A 400 -3.43 -8.25 44.91
N PRO A 401 -4.30 -8.97 45.65
CA PRO A 401 -5.38 -9.77 45.07
C PRO A 401 -6.27 -9.03 44.06
N LEU A 402 -6.41 -7.70 44.19
CA LEU A 402 -7.20 -6.85 43.29
C LEU A 402 -6.34 -5.84 42.53
N GLY A 403 -5.01 -6.00 42.55
CA GLY A 403 -4.11 -5.29 41.64
C GLY A 403 -4.36 -5.69 40.19
N GLY A 404 -3.72 -5.03 39.24
CA GLY A 404 -3.94 -5.36 37.83
C GLY A 404 -2.93 -4.72 36.91
N ASP A 405 -2.64 -5.44 35.84
CA ASP A 405 -1.96 -4.90 34.68
C ASP A 405 -3.00 -4.51 33.65
N LEU A 406 -3.49 -3.29 33.77
CA LEU A 406 -4.71 -2.89 33.08
C LEU A 406 -4.43 -2.52 31.62
N GLU A 407 -5.16 -3.13 30.72
CA GLU A 407 -5.00 -2.96 29.27
C GLU A 407 -6.21 -2.23 28.67
N GLY A 408 -6.83 -2.77 27.61
CA GLY A 408 -7.96 -2.15 26.90
C GLY A 408 -9.05 -1.60 27.82
N LEU A 409 -9.67 -0.49 27.40
CA LEU A 409 -10.69 0.24 28.16
C LEU A 409 -11.90 0.58 27.29
N VAL A 410 -13.11 0.44 27.85
CA VAL A 410 -14.35 0.86 27.20
C VAL A 410 -15.29 1.52 28.19
N ARG A 411 -16.15 2.42 27.68
CA ARG A 411 -17.16 3.09 28.50
C ARG A 411 -18.55 2.74 28.02
N THR A 412 -19.40 2.25 28.92
CA THR A 412 -20.77 1.86 28.59
C THR A 412 -21.76 3.01 28.82
N ALA A 413 -22.94 2.94 28.20
CA ALA A 413 -23.95 4.01 28.24
C ALA A 413 -24.47 4.35 29.65
N ASP A 414 -24.32 3.43 30.60
CA ASP A 414 -24.61 3.64 32.03
C ASP A 414 -23.53 4.46 32.76
N GLY A 415 -22.46 4.87 32.06
CA GLY A 415 -21.36 5.67 32.56
C GLY A 415 -20.25 4.87 33.26
N ASN A 416 -20.40 3.55 33.36
CA ASN A 416 -19.39 2.66 33.92
C ASN A 416 -18.23 2.48 32.95
N ILE A 417 -17.06 2.24 33.53
CA ILE A 417 -15.82 2.02 32.81
C ILE A 417 -15.47 0.55 32.98
N TRP A 418 -15.16 -0.12 31.89
CA TRP A 418 -14.72 -1.50 31.89
C TRP A 418 -13.29 -1.57 31.39
N MET A 419 -12.49 -2.44 32.00
CA MET A 419 -11.07 -2.60 31.71
C MET A 419 -10.67 -4.07 31.82
N CYS A 420 -9.68 -4.50 31.04
CA CYS A 420 -9.16 -5.86 31.11
C CYS A 420 -7.74 -5.92 31.70
N ASP A 421 -7.23 -7.13 31.95
CA ASP A 421 -6.00 -7.38 32.72
C ASP A 421 -5.11 -8.46 32.06
N GLU A 422 -3.83 -8.14 31.91
CA GLU A 422 -2.82 -9.00 31.26
C GLU A 422 -2.20 -10.02 32.22
N TYR A 423 -2.14 -9.78 33.54
CA TYR A 423 -1.56 -10.78 34.48
C TYR A 423 -2.32 -12.11 34.38
N ARG A 424 -3.64 -11.98 34.33
CA ARG A 424 -4.58 -13.07 34.14
C ARG A 424 -5.83 -12.50 33.48
N PRO A 425 -6.47 -13.23 32.54
CA PRO A 425 -7.70 -12.76 31.92
C PRO A 425 -8.77 -12.42 32.96
N ALA A 426 -8.98 -11.13 33.20
CA ALA A 426 -9.98 -10.63 34.11
C ALA A 426 -10.64 -9.38 33.52
N LEU A 427 -11.89 -9.14 33.91
CA LEU A 427 -12.66 -7.97 33.49
C LEU A 427 -13.09 -7.17 34.72
N TYR A 428 -12.66 -5.92 34.77
CA TYR A 428 -12.93 -4.98 35.85
C TYR A 428 -14.05 -4.03 35.45
N LYS A 429 -14.90 -3.68 36.41
CA LYS A 429 -15.92 -2.64 36.27
C LYS A 429 -15.69 -1.56 37.31
N PHE A 430 -15.52 -0.33 36.86
CA PHE A 430 -15.38 0.85 37.69
C PHE A 430 -16.55 1.81 37.47
N ASP A 431 -16.88 2.59 38.51
CA ASP A 431 -17.72 3.76 38.33
C ASP A 431 -16.92 4.92 37.68
N ALA A 432 -17.61 6.01 37.32
CA ALA A 432 -17.00 7.17 36.70
C ALA A 432 -15.95 7.90 37.57
N THR A 433 -15.83 7.55 38.86
CA THR A 433 -14.84 8.12 39.79
C THR A 433 -13.61 7.24 39.96
N GLY A 434 -13.59 6.06 39.33
CA GLY A 434 -12.53 5.06 39.47
C GLY A 434 -12.70 4.10 40.65
N LEU A 435 -13.89 4.00 41.27
CA LEU A 435 -14.15 2.99 42.31
C LEU A 435 -14.54 1.66 41.66
N MET A 436 -13.83 0.58 41.99
CA MET A 436 -14.14 -0.76 41.49
C MET A 436 -15.48 -1.24 42.06
N LEU A 437 -16.40 -1.59 41.16
CA LEU A 437 -17.73 -2.12 41.49
C LEU A 437 -17.74 -3.65 41.48
N SER A 438 -17.05 -4.26 40.52
CA SER A 438 -16.97 -5.71 40.36
C SER A 438 -15.74 -6.10 39.55
N ARG A 439 -15.25 -7.32 39.79
CA ARG A 439 -14.21 -7.97 38.99
C ARG A 439 -14.68 -9.37 38.61
N PHE A 440 -14.41 -9.78 37.38
CA PHE A 440 -14.79 -11.08 36.82
C PHE A 440 -13.55 -11.84 36.39
N VAL A 441 -13.42 -13.10 36.80
CA VAL A 441 -12.23 -13.94 36.63
C VAL A 441 -12.60 -15.33 36.08
N PRO A 442 -11.63 -16.16 35.64
CA PRO A 442 -11.89 -17.52 35.20
C PRO A 442 -12.33 -18.42 36.37
N VAL A 443 -13.19 -19.39 36.06
CA VAL A 443 -13.62 -20.42 37.02
C VAL A 443 -12.41 -21.14 37.61
N GLY A 444 -12.42 -21.34 38.93
CA GLY A 444 -11.34 -21.93 39.71
C GLY A 444 -10.34 -20.95 40.31
N SER A 445 -10.37 -19.66 39.92
CA SER A 445 -9.43 -18.64 40.41
C SER A 445 -9.45 -18.48 41.94
N ASN A 446 -10.61 -18.64 42.58
CA ASN A 446 -10.76 -18.47 44.03
C ASN A 446 -10.39 -19.73 44.84
N SER A 447 -10.01 -20.83 44.17
CA SER A 447 -9.72 -22.13 44.82
C SER A 447 -8.49 -22.10 45.74
N TYR A 448 -7.68 -21.03 45.67
CA TYR A 448 -6.43 -20.86 46.41
C TYR A 448 -6.58 -19.99 47.68
N GLY A 449 -7.81 -19.74 48.13
CA GLY A 449 -8.08 -19.06 49.40
C GLY A 449 -7.96 -17.54 49.36
N VAL A 450 -7.94 -16.95 48.18
CA VAL A 450 -7.94 -15.50 47.93
C VAL A 450 -9.17 -15.15 47.10
N ASP A 451 -9.92 -14.12 47.51
CA ASP A 451 -11.04 -13.61 46.71
C ASP A 451 -10.52 -12.69 45.60
N LEU A 452 -10.58 -13.18 44.37
CA LEU A 452 -10.16 -12.46 43.17
C LEU A 452 -11.34 -11.86 42.41
N GLY A 453 -12.57 -12.04 42.88
CA GLY A 453 -13.79 -11.58 42.22
C GLY A 453 -14.71 -12.72 41.79
N THR A 454 -15.69 -12.38 40.96
CA THR A 454 -16.73 -13.30 40.51
C THR A 454 -16.20 -14.22 39.41
N GLU A 455 -16.27 -15.53 39.60
CA GLU A 455 -15.91 -16.50 38.57
C GLU A 455 -16.97 -16.54 37.46
N ALA A 456 -16.64 -15.99 36.30
CA ALA A 456 -17.57 -15.84 35.16
C ALA A 456 -16.99 -16.27 33.80
N PHE A 457 -15.67 -16.32 33.67
CA PHE A 457 -15.02 -16.81 32.45
C PHE A 457 -14.77 -18.32 32.52
N PRO A 458 -14.82 -19.05 31.40
CA PRO A 458 -14.43 -20.46 31.35
C PRO A 458 -13.04 -20.71 31.96
N ALA A 459 -12.85 -21.84 32.66
CA ALA A 459 -11.60 -22.14 33.37
C ALA A 459 -10.35 -22.18 32.45
N VAL A 460 -10.53 -22.42 31.14
CA VAL A 460 -9.43 -22.45 30.17
C VAL A 460 -8.67 -21.12 30.06
N TYR A 461 -9.32 -19.98 30.32
CA TYR A 461 -8.65 -18.67 30.30
C TYR A 461 -7.58 -18.53 31.40
N ALA A 462 -7.61 -19.37 32.43
CA ALA A 462 -6.53 -19.40 33.42
C ALA A 462 -5.23 -20.02 32.89
N GLN A 463 -5.30 -20.80 31.79
CA GLN A 463 -4.13 -21.41 31.13
C GLN A 463 -3.49 -20.44 30.13
N ARG A 464 -3.35 -19.18 30.54
CA ARG A 464 -2.61 -18.17 29.79
C ARG A 464 -1.12 -18.38 30.00
N ARG A 465 -0.32 -18.09 28.97
CA ARG A 465 1.11 -17.83 29.17
C ARG A 465 1.28 -16.71 30.19
N ASP A 466 2.25 -16.83 31.08
CA ASP A 466 2.52 -15.80 32.08
C ASP A 466 2.63 -14.44 31.41
N ASN A 467 1.91 -13.46 31.97
CA ASN A 467 1.88 -12.10 31.47
C ASN A 467 1.31 -11.95 30.05
N ARG A 468 0.29 -12.74 29.70
CA ARG A 468 -0.36 -12.77 28.37
C ARG A 468 -1.87 -12.98 28.48
N GLY A 469 -2.49 -12.26 29.41
CA GLY A 469 -3.92 -12.30 29.71
C GLY A 469 -4.77 -11.60 28.66
N PHE A 470 -5.81 -10.88 29.09
CA PHE A 470 -6.60 -10.07 28.17
C PHE A 470 -5.85 -8.78 27.84
N GLU A 471 -5.68 -8.51 26.55
CA GLU A 471 -5.05 -7.28 26.06
C GLU A 471 -6.11 -6.24 25.68
N ALA A 472 -7.13 -6.70 24.96
CA ALA A 472 -8.06 -5.79 24.30
C ALA A 472 -9.48 -6.04 24.78
N ILE A 473 -10.25 -4.97 24.85
CA ILE A 473 -11.71 -5.06 24.97
C ILE A 473 -12.42 -4.10 24.03
N ALA A 474 -13.52 -4.57 23.47
CA ALA A 474 -14.42 -3.76 22.67
C ALA A 474 -15.85 -3.90 23.20
N ALA A 475 -16.63 -2.82 23.17
CA ALA A 475 -18.02 -2.83 23.62
C ALA A 475 -18.99 -2.50 22.49
N TRP A 476 -20.07 -3.27 22.40
CA TRP A 476 -21.22 -2.94 21.55
C TRP A 476 -22.52 -3.22 22.31
N ASN A 477 -23.29 -2.17 22.58
CA ASN A 477 -24.44 -2.20 23.48
C ASN A 477 -24.07 -2.74 24.87
N SER A 478 -24.57 -3.92 25.23
CA SER A 478 -24.32 -4.58 26.52
C SER A 478 -23.31 -5.72 26.43
N ASP A 479 -22.77 -5.98 25.24
CA ASP A 479 -21.76 -7.02 25.04
C ASP A 479 -20.36 -6.40 25.07
N ILE A 480 -19.47 -7.02 25.84
CA ILE A 480 -18.06 -6.69 25.96
C ILE A 480 -17.28 -7.89 25.42
N TYR A 481 -16.46 -7.65 24.41
CA TYR A 481 -15.63 -8.66 23.76
C TYR A 481 -14.22 -8.55 24.33
N CYS A 482 -13.71 -9.62 24.93
CA CYS A 482 -12.40 -9.66 25.57
C CYS A 482 -11.45 -10.52 24.73
N PHE A 483 -10.31 -9.97 24.34
CA PHE A 483 -9.34 -10.63 23.47
C PHE A 483 -8.10 -10.99 24.27
N VAL A 484 -7.68 -12.25 24.21
CA VAL A 484 -6.42 -12.69 24.84
C VAL A 484 -5.24 -12.18 24.01
N GLN A 485 -4.18 -11.68 24.63
CA GLN A 485 -3.04 -11.10 23.89
C GLN A 485 -2.35 -12.12 22.99
N SER A 486 -2.19 -13.36 23.47
CA SER A 486 -1.47 -14.44 22.80
C SER A 486 -2.22 -15.77 22.98
N PRO A 487 -1.88 -16.82 22.20
CA PRO A 487 -2.50 -18.12 22.38
C PRO A 487 -2.41 -18.64 23.81
N LEU A 488 -3.48 -19.29 24.27
CA LEU A 488 -3.47 -19.94 25.59
C LEU A 488 -2.49 -21.12 25.58
N ASP A 489 -1.78 -21.32 26.69
CA ASP A 489 -0.93 -22.49 26.89
C ASP A 489 -1.79 -23.66 27.38
N ASN A 490 -2.59 -24.25 26.50
CA ASN A 490 -3.51 -25.34 26.87
C ASN A 490 -3.18 -26.64 26.12
N PRO A 491 -2.79 -27.73 26.81
CA PRO A 491 -2.66 -27.87 28.26
C PRO A 491 -1.49 -27.06 28.82
N ASP A 492 -1.66 -26.57 30.04
CA ASP A 492 -0.67 -25.76 30.74
C ASP A 492 0.65 -26.49 31.01
N VAL A 493 1.76 -25.87 30.61
CA VAL A 493 3.13 -26.32 30.83
C VAL A 493 4.04 -25.14 31.18
N ALA A 494 4.93 -25.33 32.15
CA ALA A 494 5.74 -24.25 32.74
C ALA A 494 6.65 -23.46 31.77
N ASN A 495 6.80 -23.89 30.52
CA ASN A 495 7.63 -23.22 29.50
C ASN A 495 6.81 -22.61 28.35
N ASP A 496 5.49 -22.58 28.46
CA ASP A 496 4.52 -22.08 27.47
C ASP A 496 4.68 -22.68 26.07
N ALA A 497 5.19 -23.92 25.97
CA ALA A 497 5.53 -24.50 24.67
C ALA A 497 4.30 -24.67 23.76
N ASN A 498 3.09 -24.83 24.31
CA ASN A 498 1.89 -24.97 23.50
C ASN A 498 1.42 -23.61 22.99
N SER A 499 1.45 -22.58 23.82
CA SER A 499 1.19 -21.19 23.41
C SER A 499 2.13 -20.74 22.28
N LYS A 500 3.45 -20.94 22.45
CA LYS A 500 4.52 -20.54 21.50
C LYS A 500 4.51 -21.31 20.17
N ALA A 501 3.76 -22.41 20.11
CA ALA A 501 3.60 -23.22 18.90
C ALA A 501 2.28 -22.94 18.18
N SER A 502 1.41 -22.09 18.74
CA SER A 502 0.08 -21.83 18.24
C SER A 502 -0.06 -20.45 17.59
N ARG A 503 -1.11 -20.29 16.79
CA ARG A 503 -1.60 -19.00 16.27
C ARG A 503 -3.02 -18.70 16.76
N LEU A 504 -3.61 -19.60 17.55
CA LEU A 504 -5.01 -19.56 17.98
C LEU A 504 -5.16 -18.70 19.23
N VAL A 505 -5.82 -17.55 19.07
CA VAL A 505 -6.26 -16.66 20.13
C VAL A 505 -7.77 -16.80 20.33
N ARG A 506 -8.27 -16.56 21.54
CA ARG A 506 -9.70 -16.59 21.86
C ARG A 506 -10.26 -15.18 22.04
N ILE A 507 -11.52 -15.02 21.62
CA ILE A 507 -12.36 -13.86 21.92
C ILE A 507 -13.51 -14.34 22.80
N ALA A 508 -13.65 -13.78 24.02
CA ALA A 508 -14.77 -14.06 24.90
C ALA A 508 -15.83 -12.97 24.78
N LYS A 509 -17.08 -13.33 24.47
CA LYS A 509 -18.21 -12.40 24.48
C LYS A 509 -18.89 -12.41 25.84
N PHE A 510 -18.65 -11.39 26.65
CA PHE A 510 -19.24 -11.18 27.97
C PHE A 510 -20.46 -10.27 27.90
N ASN A 511 -21.57 -10.65 28.51
CA ASN A 511 -22.77 -9.83 28.55
C ASN A 511 -22.87 -9.08 29.89
N ALA A 512 -22.73 -7.76 29.84
CA ALA A 512 -22.68 -6.88 31.01
C ALA A 512 -23.98 -6.77 31.82
N LEU A 513 -25.11 -7.27 31.29
CA LEU A 513 -26.39 -7.32 32.01
C LEU A 513 -26.53 -8.59 32.83
N THR A 514 -26.06 -9.72 32.29
CA THR A 514 -26.12 -11.04 32.94
C THR A 514 -24.87 -11.39 33.72
N ASN A 515 -23.78 -10.65 33.50
CA ASN A 515 -22.45 -10.89 34.07
C ASN A 515 -21.89 -12.28 33.75
N ALA A 516 -22.09 -12.74 32.51
CA ALA A 516 -21.66 -14.06 32.06
C ALA A 516 -21.08 -14.01 30.64
N VAL A 517 -20.16 -14.93 30.35
CA VAL A 517 -19.73 -15.22 28.98
C VAL A 517 -20.87 -15.96 28.25
N VAL A 518 -21.25 -15.45 27.09
CA VAL A 518 -22.39 -15.97 26.29
C VAL A 518 -21.97 -16.58 24.96
N ALA A 519 -20.73 -16.34 24.51
CA ALA A 519 -20.15 -16.97 23.32
C ALA A 519 -18.61 -16.86 23.38
N GLU A 520 -17.93 -17.71 22.62
CA GLU A 520 -16.47 -17.67 22.42
C GLU A 520 -16.14 -17.86 20.94
N TYR A 521 -15.10 -17.19 20.43
CA TYR A 521 -14.69 -17.27 19.03
C TYR A 521 -13.18 -17.50 18.88
N VAL A 522 -12.79 -18.12 17.77
CA VAL A 522 -11.38 -18.34 17.39
C VAL A 522 -10.88 -17.20 16.52
N TYR A 523 -9.77 -16.61 16.92
CA TYR A 523 -8.98 -15.65 16.16
C TYR A 523 -7.64 -16.30 15.79
N LEU A 524 -7.19 -16.18 14.54
CA LEU A 524 -5.88 -16.65 14.11
C LEU A 524 -4.97 -15.46 13.84
N LEU A 525 -3.79 -15.38 14.47
CA LEU A 525 -2.79 -14.34 14.19
C LEU A 525 -2.23 -14.47 12.76
N GLU A 526 -1.97 -13.38 12.02
CA GLU A 526 -1.37 -13.45 10.67
C GLU A 526 0.11 -13.86 10.69
N GLY A 527 0.87 -13.37 11.67
CA GLY A 527 2.32 -13.57 11.71
C GLY A 527 2.76 -14.89 12.32
N ALA A 528 3.97 -14.90 12.90
CA ALA A 528 4.59 -16.11 13.42
C ALA A 528 3.90 -16.61 14.71
N THR A 529 4.26 -17.81 15.19
CA THR A 529 3.67 -18.46 16.38
C THR A 529 4.02 -17.76 17.73
N SER A 530 4.35 -16.46 17.72
CA SER A 530 4.69 -15.67 18.91
C SER A 530 4.30 -14.18 18.83
N ASP A 531 3.49 -13.78 17.83
CA ASP A 531 2.98 -12.41 17.73
C ASP A 531 1.82 -12.17 18.71
N LYS A 532 1.42 -10.91 18.89
CA LYS A 532 0.47 -10.49 19.92
C LYS A 532 -0.58 -9.51 19.40
N LEU A 533 -1.74 -9.49 20.05
CA LEU A 533 -2.70 -8.41 19.90
C LEU A 533 -2.22 -7.17 20.69
N GLY A 534 -2.62 -5.97 20.26
CA GLY A 534 -2.32 -4.72 20.96
C GLY A 534 -3.56 -4.05 21.58
N ASP A 535 -4.62 -3.81 20.82
CA ASP A 535 -5.91 -3.33 21.33
C ASP A 535 -7.01 -3.56 20.28
N ALA A 536 -8.28 -3.32 20.63
CA ALA A 536 -9.42 -3.50 19.76
C ALA A 536 -10.53 -2.47 20.02
N CYS A 537 -11.19 -2.00 18.97
CA CYS A 537 -12.40 -1.17 19.09
C CYS A 537 -13.53 -1.68 18.20
N ALA A 538 -14.77 -1.65 18.69
CA ALA A 538 -15.95 -2.02 17.90
C ALA A 538 -16.43 -0.85 17.04
N PHE A 539 -16.82 -1.12 15.80
CA PHE A 539 -17.42 -0.13 14.90
C PHE A 539 -18.78 -0.53 14.35
N ALA A 540 -19.16 -1.80 14.48
CA ALA A 540 -20.48 -2.32 14.17
C ALA A 540 -20.78 -3.54 15.07
N PRO A 541 -22.03 -4.06 15.10
CA PRO A 541 -22.34 -5.27 15.84
C PRO A 541 -21.48 -6.44 15.34
N GLY A 542 -20.66 -7.01 16.21
CA GLY A 542 -19.77 -8.13 15.85
C GLY A 542 -18.60 -7.77 14.93
N LYS A 543 -18.34 -6.47 14.71
CA LYS A 543 -17.22 -6.00 13.87
C LYS A 543 -16.25 -5.11 14.64
N PHE A 544 -14.96 -5.40 14.50
CA PHE A 544 -13.89 -4.78 15.28
C PHE A 544 -12.73 -4.33 14.40
N LEU A 545 -12.06 -3.25 14.79
CA LEU A 545 -10.67 -3.01 14.41
C LEU A 545 -9.79 -3.62 15.50
N VAL A 546 -8.81 -4.44 15.12
CA VAL A 546 -7.90 -5.12 16.05
C VAL A 546 -6.45 -4.88 15.62
N ILE A 547 -5.61 -4.40 16.53
CA ILE A 547 -4.17 -4.28 16.30
C ILE A 547 -3.52 -5.65 16.48
N GLU A 548 -2.78 -6.10 15.47
CA GLU A 548 -1.76 -7.16 15.61
C GLU A 548 -0.38 -6.54 15.53
N ARG A 549 0.53 -7.01 16.40
CA ARG A 549 1.91 -6.56 16.45
C ARG A 549 2.93 -7.66 16.74
N ASP A 550 4.12 -7.51 16.17
CA ASP A 550 5.35 -8.14 16.64
C ASP A 550 6.10 -7.23 17.65
N SER A 551 7.33 -7.60 18.00
CA SER A 551 8.24 -6.79 18.85
C SER A 551 9.32 -6.03 18.08
N THR A 552 9.19 -5.90 16.75
CA THR A 552 10.20 -5.23 15.91
C THR A 552 9.77 -3.81 15.52
N THR A 553 10.72 -2.96 15.14
CA THR A 553 10.45 -1.60 14.64
C THR A 553 10.86 -1.45 13.18
N GLY A 554 10.44 -0.36 12.54
CA GLY A 554 10.75 -0.05 11.15
C GLY A 554 9.68 -0.51 10.16
N SER A 555 9.87 -0.16 8.89
CA SER A 555 8.92 -0.40 7.81
C SER A 555 8.68 -1.88 7.47
N SER A 556 9.54 -2.78 7.96
CA SER A 556 9.39 -4.24 7.81
C SER A 556 8.73 -4.91 9.02
N SER A 557 8.41 -4.15 10.07
CA SER A 557 7.76 -4.70 11.27
C SER A 557 6.32 -5.13 10.97
N LEU A 558 5.85 -6.17 11.64
CA LEU A 558 4.45 -6.57 11.56
C LEU A 558 3.64 -5.74 12.54
N LYS A 559 3.13 -4.60 12.07
CA LYS A 559 2.22 -3.72 12.83
C LYS A 559 1.02 -3.39 11.96
N LYS A 560 -0.12 -4.05 12.18
CA LYS A 560 -1.30 -3.94 11.33
C LYS A 560 -2.56 -3.77 12.15
N ILE A 561 -3.51 -3.01 11.61
CA ILE A 561 -4.89 -3.02 12.07
C ILE A 561 -5.68 -3.91 11.12
N PHE A 562 -6.41 -4.87 11.67
CA PHE A 562 -7.33 -5.73 10.95
C PHE A 562 -8.76 -5.30 11.20
N GLU A 563 -9.57 -5.31 10.14
CA GLU A 563 -11.03 -5.35 10.27
C GLU A 563 -11.44 -6.81 10.49
N VAL A 564 -12.18 -7.08 11.55
CA VAL A 564 -12.55 -8.42 12.02
C VAL A 564 -14.06 -8.52 12.12
N ASP A 565 -14.65 -9.60 11.61
CA ASP A 565 -16.08 -9.86 11.64
C ASP A 565 -16.39 -11.26 12.20
N LEU A 566 -17.32 -11.30 13.16
CA LEU A 566 -17.81 -12.55 13.77
C LEU A 566 -18.87 -13.26 12.91
N ALA A 567 -19.39 -12.62 11.86
CA ALA A 567 -20.34 -13.26 10.95
C ALA A 567 -19.76 -14.55 10.36
N GLY A 568 -20.54 -15.63 10.40
CA GLY A 568 -20.11 -16.97 9.96
C GLY A 568 -19.15 -17.70 10.90
N ALA A 569 -18.56 -17.03 11.90
CA ALA A 569 -17.63 -17.65 12.84
C ALA A 569 -18.34 -18.65 13.77
N THR A 570 -17.65 -19.75 14.08
CA THR A 570 -18.17 -20.78 14.99
C THR A 570 -18.10 -20.31 16.43
N ASP A 571 -19.23 -20.34 17.14
CA ASP A 571 -19.25 -20.15 18.60
C ASP A 571 -18.73 -21.42 19.29
N ILE A 572 -17.47 -21.37 19.74
CA ILE A 572 -16.80 -22.55 20.30
C ILE A 572 -17.34 -22.97 21.67
N SER A 573 -18.12 -22.11 22.33
CA SER A 573 -18.79 -22.46 23.60
C SER A 573 -19.89 -23.51 23.42
N THR A 574 -20.37 -23.70 22.19
CA THR A 574 -21.42 -24.66 21.83
C THR A 574 -20.88 -26.01 21.34
N LEU A 575 -19.55 -26.16 21.21
CA LEU A 575 -18.94 -27.38 20.70
C LEU A 575 -19.18 -28.58 21.62
N ALA A 576 -19.36 -29.75 21.00
CA ALA A 576 -19.44 -31.00 21.75
C ALA A 576 -18.10 -31.28 22.46
N PRO A 577 -18.10 -31.83 23.69
CA PRO A 577 -16.86 -32.15 24.43
C PRO A 577 -15.89 -33.09 23.69
N SER A 578 -16.36 -33.79 22.65
CA SER A 578 -15.55 -34.64 21.79
C SER A 578 -14.73 -33.88 20.73
N VAL A 579 -15.02 -32.61 20.48
CA VAL A 579 -14.28 -31.79 19.51
C VAL A 579 -13.04 -31.25 20.19
N VAL A 580 -11.95 -32.02 20.11
CA VAL A 580 -10.66 -31.71 20.71
C VAL A 580 -9.52 -31.97 19.72
N GLY A 581 -8.50 -31.11 19.71
CA GLY A 581 -7.38 -31.19 18.77
C GLY A 581 -6.32 -32.21 19.16
N PRO A 582 -5.18 -32.27 18.44
CA PRO A 582 -4.04 -33.10 18.83
C PRO A 582 -3.69 -32.89 20.30
N GLY A 583 -3.65 -34.00 21.04
CA GLY A 583 -3.41 -34.04 22.48
C GLY A 583 -4.58 -33.59 23.38
N GLY A 584 -5.75 -33.23 22.83
CA GLY A 584 -6.97 -32.99 23.58
C GLY A 584 -7.40 -31.53 23.77
N THR A 585 -6.83 -30.57 23.05
CA THR A 585 -7.14 -29.13 23.20
C THR A 585 -7.27 -28.42 21.85
N LEU A 586 -8.04 -27.33 21.79
CA LEU A 586 -8.20 -26.54 20.55
C LEU A 586 -6.92 -25.77 20.21
N GLU A 587 -6.21 -25.31 21.23
CA GLU A 587 -5.01 -24.46 21.14
C GLU A 587 -3.85 -25.11 20.39
N ARG A 588 -3.88 -26.44 20.21
CA ARG A 588 -2.88 -27.19 19.44
C ARG A 588 -3.35 -27.59 18.04
N MET A 589 -4.54 -27.18 17.61
CA MET A 589 -4.97 -27.40 16.24
C MET A 589 -4.26 -26.43 15.29
N THR A 590 -3.83 -26.97 14.14
CA THR A 590 -3.46 -26.13 12.99
C THR A 590 -4.72 -25.56 12.32
N PRO A 591 -4.62 -24.51 11.50
CA PRO A 591 -5.76 -24.00 10.72
C PRO A 591 -6.48 -25.08 9.90
N ALA A 592 -5.73 -26.01 9.28
CA ALA A 592 -6.30 -27.13 8.55
C ALA A 592 -7.09 -28.10 9.45
N GLN A 593 -6.64 -28.30 10.70
CA GLN A 593 -7.33 -29.15 11.66
C GLN A 593 -8.60 -28.49 12.21
N LEU A 594 -8.60 -27.17 12.41
CA LEU A 594 -9.81 -26.41 12.74
C LEU A 594 -10.86 -26.56 11.64
N ALA A 595 -10.46 -26.36 10.38
CA ALA A 595 -11.33 -26.54 9.23
C ALA A 595 -11.87 -27.97 9.12
N ALA A 596 -11.02 -28.99 9.32
CA ALA A 596 -11.45 -30.40 9.33
C ALA A 596 -12.42 -30.73 10.49
N ALA A 597 -12.36 -29.98 11.58
CA ALA A 597 -13.29 -30.07 12.70
C ALA A 597 -14.58 -29.24 12.49
N GLY A 598 -14.71 -28.55 11.35
CA GLY A 598 -15.83 -27.66 11.06
C GLY A 598 -15.83 -26.38 11.89
N ILE A 599 -14.68 -25.99 12.46
CA ILE A 599 -14.52 -24.75 13.22
C ILE A 599 -14.07 -23.66 12.25
N VAL A 600 -14.92 -22.66 12.07
CA VAL A 600 -14.66 -21.46 11.26
C VAL A 600 -14.18 -20.34 12.19
N PRO A 601 -12.90 -19.90 12.08
CA PRO A 601 -12.40 -18.71 12.76
C PRO A 601 -13.16 -17.44 12.33
N VAL A 602 -12.96 -16.34 13.07
CA VAL A 602 -13.44 -15.02 12.63
C VAL A 602 -12.83 -14.66 11.28
N SER A 603 -13.61 -13.97 10.44
CA SER A 603 -13.07 -13.41 9.20
C SER A 603 -12.29 -12.14 9.52
N LYS A 604 -11.20 -11.90 8.81
CA LYS A 604 -10.44 -10.66 8.95
C LYS A 604 -9.79 -10.22 7.65
N SER A 605 -9.62 -8.92 7.50
CA SER A 605 -8.93 -8.29 6.38
C SER A 605 -8.04 -7.14 6.87
N VAL A 606 -6.93 -6.87 6.20
CA VAL A 606 -6.05 -5.75 6.59
C VAL A 606 -6.79 -4.44 6.38
N PHE A 607 -6.96 -3.67 7.46
CA PHE A 607 -7.55 -2.32 7.43
C PHE A 607 -6.48 -1.27 7.13
N VAL A 608 -5.34 -1.32 7.83
CA VAL A 608 -4.16 -0.51 7.54
C VAL A 608 -2.88 -1.22 8.00
N ASP A 609 -1.81 -1.07 7.23
CA ASP A 609 -0.46 -1.40 7.65
C ASP A 609 0.16 -0.18 8.36
N ILE A 610 0.28 -0.25 9.69
CA ILE A 610 0.77 0.86 10.52
C ILE A 610 2.25 1.12 10.20
N ALA A 611 3.04 0.08 9.95
CA ALA A 611 4.45 0.22 9.63
C ALA A 611 4.65 1.00 8.32
N ALA A 612 3.80 0.76 7.32
CA ALA A 612 3.81 1.50 6.05
C ALA A 612 3.47 3.00 6.19
N THR A 613 2.77 3.40 7.26
CA THR A 613 2.50 4.83 7.53
C THR A 613 3.69 5.57 8.13
N GLY A 614 4.71 4.85 8.61
CA GLY A 614 5.90 5.41 9.27
C GLY A 614 5.78 5.54 10.79
N TYR A 615 4.64 5.25 11.41
CA TYR A 615 4.47 5.28 12.86
C TYR A 615 5.42 4.32 13.59
N ALA A 616 5.60 3.11 13.05
CA ALA A 616 6.42 2.06 13.64
C ALA A 616 7.93 2.27 13.48
N ASN A 617 8.40 3.38 12.87
CA ASN A 617 9.83 3.63 12.66
C ASN A 617 10.64 3.61 13.97
N SER A 618 10.04 4.07 15.07
CA SER A 618 10.65 4.06 16.40
C SER A 618 9.72 3.55 17.48
N ILE A 619 8.52 3.08 17.15
CA ILE A 619 7.49 2.65 18.10
C ILE A 619 7.29 1.14 17.96
N ASP A 620 7.53 0.39 19.05
CA ASP A 620 7.21 -1.04 19.10
C ASP A 620 5.79 -1.29 19.62
N LYS A 621 5.42 -0.71 20.76
CA LYS A 621 4.17 -1.06 21.43
C LYS A 621 3.02 -0.14 21.01
N VAL A 622 2.21 -0.58 20.05
CA VAL A 622 0.95 0.10 19.70
C VAL A 622 -0.18 -0.62 20.43
N GLU A 623 -0.65 -0.03 21.53
CA GLU A 623 -1.46 -0.73 22.54
C GLU A 623 -2.76 0.00 22.88
N GLY A 624 -3.10 1.07 22.15
CA GLY A 624 -4.44 1.65 22.19
C GLY A 624 -5.00 1.96 20.82
N ILE A 625 -6.30 1.71 20.61
CA ILE A 625 -7.03 2.05 19.37
C ILE A 625 -8.42 2.63 19.63
N ALA A 626 -8.78 3.67 18.89
CA ALA A 626 -10.16 4.16 18.85
C ALA A 626 -10.54 4.66 17.45
N MET A 627 -11.73 4.29 16.97
CA MET A 627 -12.25 4.78 15.69
C MET A 627 -13.19 5.96 15.93
N ARG A 628 -12.91 7.10 15.29
CA ARG A 628 -13.83 8.26 15.29
C ARG A 628 -14.94 8.05 14.27
N ASP A 629 -14.55 7.64 13.08
CA ASP A 629 -15.41 7.35 11.93
C ASP A 629 -14.63 6.47 10.93
N PRO A 630 -15.26 5.89 9.90
CA PRO A 630 -14.59 5.00 8.95
C PRO A 630 -13.39 5.60 8.20
N SER A 631 -13.20 6.93 8.23
CA SER A 631 -12.09 7.64 7.60
C SER A 631 -11.04 8.14 8.60
N THR A 632 -11.22 7.92 9.92
CA THR A 632 -10.31 8.41 10.95
C THR A 632 -10.19 7.45 12.14
N VAL A 633 -8.98 6.92 12.34
CA VAL A 633 -8.61 6.02 13.44
C VAL A 633 -7.50 6.66 14.27
N PHE A 634 -7.58 6.52 15.59
CA PHE A 634 -6.56 6.93 16.53
C PHE A 634 -5.84 5.72 17.09
N ILE A 635 -4.53 5.84 17.26
CA ILE A 635 -3.69 4.87 17.97
C ILE A 635 -2.79 5.58 18.96
N ILE A 636 -2.40 4.91 20.05
CA ILE A 636 -1.43 5.42 21.01
C ILE A 636 -0.45 4.31 21.38
N ASN A 637 0.78 4.70 21.72
CA ASN A 637 1.80 3.77 22.14
C ASN A 637 1.94 3.67 23.65
N ASP A 638 2.26 2.45 24.09
CA ASP A 638 2.93 2.26 25.37
C ASP A 638 4.40 2.68 25.21
N ASN A 639 4.88 3.45 26.16
CA ASN A 639 6.26 3.90 26.21
C ASN A 639 7.04 3.36 27.41
N ASP A 640 6.49 2.37 28.11
CA ASP A 640 7.08 1.70 29.27
C ASP A 640 7.52 2.70 30.35
N PHE A 641 6.82 3.83 30.52
CA PHE A 641 7.22 4.96 31.37
C PHE A 641 8.66 5.46 31.14
N ARG A 642 9.23 5.19 29.96
CA ARG A 642 10.64 5.44 29.61
C ARG A 642 11.64 4.66 30.45
N MET A 643 11.22 3.51 30.98
CA MET A 643 12.08 2.66 31.78
C MET A 643 13.28 2.16 30.95
N PRO A 644 14.48 2.09 31.55
CA PRO A 644 15.64 1.46 30.92
C PRO A 644 15.57 -0.05 31.08
N LEU A 645 16.31 -0.77 30.23
CA LEU A 645 16.41 -2.24 30.30
C LEU A 645 17.16 -2.75 31.54
N THR A 646 17.95 -1.91 32.22
CA THR A 646 18.82 -2.34 33.33
C THR A 646 18.88 -1.30 34.45
N PHE A 647 19.13 -1.79 35.66
CA PHE A 647 19.33 -1.00 36.87
C PHE A 647 20.44 -1.61 37.76
N ASN A 648 20.86 -0.87 38.78
CA ASN A 648 21.80 -1.33 39.79
C ASN A 648 21.04 -1.68 41.08
N ILE A 649 20.91 -2.97 41.37
CA ILE A 649 20.21 -3.48 42.55
C ILE A 649 20.82 -3.04 43.88
N ALA A 650 22.13 -2.77 43.94
CA ALA A 650 22.78 -2.34 45.18
C ALA A 650 22.44 -0.89 45.55
N THR A 651 22.11 -0.07 44.55
CA THR A 651 21.80 1.36 44.75
C THR A 651 20.34 1.70 44.47
N GLY A 652 19.58 0.78 43.88
CA GLY A 652 18.23 1.01 43.38
C GLY A 652 18.18 2.05 42.25
N THR A 653 19.31 2.33 41.59
CA THR A 653 19.40 3.39 40.58
C THR A 653 19.50 2.84 39.17
N PHE A 654 18.93 3.56 38.20
CA PHE A 654 19.04 3.28 36.77
C PHE A 654 19.50 4.51 35.99
N ARG A 655 20.09 4.28 34.80
CA ARG A 655 20.48 5.39 33.91
C ARG A 655 19.28 5.81 33.07
N ALA A 656 19.20 7.10 32.73
CA ALA A 656 18.23 7.58 31.76
C ALA A 656 18.34 6.77 30.47
N ASN A 657 17.20 6.32 29.93
CA ASN A 657 17.13 5.61 28.67
C ASN A 657 17.25 6.64 27.52
N PRO A 658 18.40 6.72 26.83
CA PRO A 658 18.61 7.74 25.79
C PRO A 658 17.79 7.48 24.54
N THR A 659 17.21 6.28 24.42
CA THR A 659 16.35 5.84 23.31
C THR A 659 14.90 5.67 23.77
N ALA A 660 14.53 6.28 24.90
CA ALA A 660 13.14 6.26 25.37
C ALA A 660 12.22 6.91 24.34
N ILE A 661 11.09 6.26 24.12
CA ILE A 661 10.04 6.76 23.23
C ILE A 661 9.11 7.65 24.05
N GLU A 662 8.61 8.71 23.43
CA GLU A 662 7.62 9.58 24.05
C GLU A 662 6.22 8.94 23.96
N THR A 663 5.26 9.43 24.74
CA THR A 663 3.85 9.10 24.47
C THR A 663 3.41 9.87 23.23
N THR A 664 3.05 9.15 22.18
CA THR A 664 2.71 9.69 20.87
C THR A 664 1.36 9.15 20.41
N LEU A 665 0.38 10.05 20.26
CA LEU A 665 -0.89 9.75 19.60
C LEU A 665 -0.70 9.79 18.08
N GLY A 666 -1.11 8.74 17.37
CA GLY A 666 -1.24 8.71 15.92
C GLY A 666 -2.69 8.92 15.50
N MET A 667 -2.94 9.81 14.54
CA MET A 667 -4.21 9.97 13.85
C MET A 667 -4.04 9.49 12.41
N ILE A 668 -4.63 8.33 12.09
CA ILE A 668 -4.65 7.76 10.75
C ILE A 668 -5.90 8.28 10.03
N THR A 669 -5.72 8.88 8.87
CA THR A 669 -6.81 9.34 7.99
C THR A 669 -6.73 8.67 6.62
N PHE A 670 -7.89 8.46 6.00
CA PHE A 670 -7.99 7.80 4.69
C PHE A 670 -8.60 8.76 3.66
N SER A 671 -7.89 9.06 2.58
CA SER A 671 -8.43 9.92 1.51
C SER A 671 -7.86 9.60 0.12
N GLY A 672 -8.53 10.11 -0.93
CA GLY A 672 -7.96 10.13 -2.28
C GLY A 672 -7.98 8.81 -3.05
N ASN A 673 -8.94 7.90 -2.82
CA ASN A 673 -9.14 6.71 -3.67
C ASN A 673 -10.55 6.64 -4.27
N GLY A 674 -11.30 7.74 -4.34
CA GLY A 674 -12.65 7.69 -4.91
C GLY A 674 -12.65 7.20 -6.38
N LEU A 675 -13.84 6.88 -6.89
CA LEU A 675 -14.04 6.78 -8.34
C LEU A 675 -15.38 7.41 -8.75
N ASP A 676 -15.50 7.75 -10.04
CA ASP A 676 -16.81 7.87 -10.68
C ASP A 676 -17.20 6.55 -11.35
N PRO A 677 -18.22 5.83 -10.83
CA PRO A 677 -18.62 4.52 -11.34
C PRO A 677 -19.75 4.57 -12.38
N SER A 678 -20.31 5.75 -12.68
CA SER A 678 -21.59 5.88 -13.37
C SER A 678 -21.52 6.83 -14.54
N ASP A 679 -22.06 6.41 -15.69
CA ASP A 679 -22.31 7.26 -16.85
C ASP A 679 -23.77 7.78 -16.90
N GLN A 680 -24.56 7.61 -15.83
CA GLN A 680 -25.99 7.96 -15.76
C GLN A 680 -26.36 8.88 -14.58
N ASN A 681 -25.39 9.43 -13.85
CA ASN A 681 -25.62 10.38 -12.75
C ASN A 681 -25.73 11.84 -13.24
N GLY A 682 -25.19 12.16 -14.41
CA GLY A 682 -25.13 13.51 -14.98
C GLY A 682 -24.09 14.43 -14.33
N SER A 683 -23.12 13.90 -13.59
CA SER A 683 -22.12 14.69 -12.83
C SER A 683 -20.79 13.94 -12.69
N ASN A 684 -19.65 14.66 -12.70
CA ASN A 684 -18.33 14.05 -12.45
C ASN A 684 -18.25 13.76 -10.95
N SER A 685 -18.70 12.60 -10.50
CA SER A 685 -18.95 12.29 -9.09
C SER A 685 -17.95 11.28 -8.56
N ILE A 686 -16.70 11.74 -8.42
CA ILE A 686 -15.63 10.97 -7.80
C ILE A 686 -15.88 10.93 -6.29
N SER A 687 -16.11 9.73 -5.75
CA SER A 687 -16.52 9.55 -4.36
C SER A 687 -16.10 8.19 -3.84
N ALA A 688 -16.16 8.02 -2.51
CA ALA A 688 -15.91 6.73 -1.90
C ALA A 688 -17.04 5.74 -2.19
N TRP A 689 -16.70 4.54 -2.65
CA TRP A 689 -17.64 3.46 -2.97
C TRP A 689 -17.14 2.14 -2.39
N PRO A 690 -18.02 1.21 -1.94
CA PRO A 690 -17.59 -0.10 -1.45
C PRO A 690 -17.19 -1.02 -2.62
N VAL A 691 -16.12 -0.64 -3.31
CA VAL A 691 -15.60 -1.24 -4.54
C VAL A 691 -14.09 -1.40 -4.37
N GLN A 692 -13.57 -2.55 -4.81
CA GLN A 692 -12.15 -2.83 -4.90
C GLN A 692 -11.71 -2.72 -6.37
N GLY A 693 -10.73 -1.88 -6.69
CA GLY A 693 -10.14 -1.81 -8.03
C GLY A 693 -8.93 -2.73 -8.12
N ALA A 694 -8.94 -3.71 -9.01
CA ALA A 694 -7.80 -4.62 -9.18
C ALA A 694 -6.61 -3.88 -9.79
N TYR A 695 -5.41 -4.01 -9.21
CA TYR A 695 -4.19 -3.46 -9.80
C TYR A 695 -3.77 -4.32 -11.00
N MET A 696 -4.26 -3.94 -12.17
CA MET A 696 -4.12 -4.70 -13.41
C MET A 696 -3.22 -3.89 -14.35
N PRO A 697 -1.91 -4.16 -14.34
CA PRO A 697 -0.94 -3.30 -14.99
C PRO A 697 -0.74 -3.65 -16.46
N ASP A 698 -0.99 -2.68 -17.34
CA ASP A 698 -0.68 -2.78 -18.76
C ASP A 698 0.82 -2.55 -18.98
N ALA A 699 1.31 -1.31 -18.77
CA ALA A 699 2.74 -1.05 -18.79
C ALA A 699 3.44 -1.13 -17.41
N ILE A 700 4.74 -1.44 -17.46
CA ILE A 700 5.66 -1.39 -16.32
C ILE A 700 6.99 -0.71 -16.71
N THR A 701 7.57 0.05 -15.78
CA THR A 701 8.93 0.59 -15.90
C THR A 701 9.64 0.50 -14.55
N SER A 702 10.96 0.63 -14.52
CA SER A 702 11.75 0.54 -13.28
C SER A 702 12.77 1.66 -13.17
N PHE A 703 13.08 2.02 -11.92
CA PHE A 703 14.10 3.00 -11.60
C PHE A 703 14.80 2.64 -10.29
N SER A 704 15.93 3.29 -10.05
CA SER A 704 16.68 3.17 -8.80
C SER A 704 16.95 4.55 -8.19
N THR A 705 16.79 4.67 -6.89
CA THR A 705 17.19 5.86 -6.13
C THR A 705 17.72 5.45 -4.76
N ALA A 706 18.69 6.18 -4.23
CA ALA A 706 19.33 5.91 -2.94
C ALA A 706 19.80 4.44 -2.73
N GLY A 707 20.19 3.74 -3.81
CA GLY A 707 20.65 2.35 -3.76
C GLY A 707 19.53 1.29 -3.69
N ALA A 708 18.25 1.69 -3.77
CA ALA A 708 17.11 0.78 -3.82
C ALA A 708 16.46 0.77 -5.21
N ASN A 709 15.94 -0.39 -5.60
CA ASN A 709 15.21 -0.60 -6.86
C ASN A 709 13.70 -0.50 -6.63
N TYR A 710 13.02 0.14 -7.58
CA TYR A 710 11.58 0.34 -7.63
C TYR A 710 11.05 0.04 -9.02
N TYR A 711 9.77 -0.31 -9.11
CA TYR A 711 9.05 -0.39 -10.38
C TYR A 711 7.73 0.35 -10.29
N ILE A 712 7.26 0.84 -11.44
CA ILE A 712 6.02 1.62 -11.58
C ILE A 712 5.12 0.86 -12.53
N THR A 713 3.85 0.71 -12.16
CA THR A 713 2.81 0.12 -13.01
C THR A 713 1.77 1.15 -13.43
N ALA A 714 1.25 1.00 -14.65
CA ALA A 714 0.10 1.74 -15.18
C ALA A 714 -1.13 0.82 -15.14
N ASN A 715 -2.06 1.05 -14.21
CA ASN A 715 -3.12 0.07 -13.91
C ASN A 715 -4.38 0.32 -14.72
N GLU A 716 -4.34 -0.03 -16.00
CA GLU A 716 -5.40 0.18 -16.99
C GLU A 716 -6.63 -0.69 -16.68
N GLY A 717 -6.45 -2.02 -16.64
CA GLY A 717 -7.49 -2.96 -16.25
C GLY A 717 -8.14 -3.75 -17.37
N ASP A 718 -7.39 -4.18 -18.38
CA ASP A 718 -7.97 -4.97 -19.46
C ASP A 718 -8.54 -6.32 -19.01
N GLN A 719 -9.32 -6.94 -19.87
CA GLN A 719 -10.22 -8.03 -19.50
C GLN A 719 -9.90 -9.29 -20.27
N ARG A 720 -9.87 -10.44 -19.58
CA ARG A 720 -9.77 -11.73 -20.25
C ARG A 720 -11.08 -12.08 -20.96
N VAL A 721 -11.16 -11.81 -22.26
CA VAL A 721 -12.35 -12.10 -23.09
C VAL A 721 -11.93 -12.82 -24.37
N TRP A 722 -12.07 -14.15 -24.34
CA TRP A 722 -11.70 -15.00 -25.47
C TRP A 722 -12.84 -15.99 -25.75
N GLY A 723 -13.26 -16.09 -27.01
CA GLY A 723 -14.23 -17.12 -27.42
C GLY A 723 -15.51 -17.15 -26.55
N PRO A 724 -15.81 -18.27 -25.86
CA PRO A 724 -16.95 -18.38 -24.95
C PRO A 724 -16.71 -17.84 -23.53
N PHE A 725 -15.49 -17.41 -23.22
CA PHE A 725 -15.10 -16.93 -21.89
C PHE A 725 -15.22 -15.41 -21.81
N ASP A 726 -15.88 -14.95 -20.75
CA ASP A 726 -16.03 -13.55 -20.41
C ASP A 726 -16.13 -13.43 -18.88
N ASP A 727 -15.09 -12.87 -18.25
CA ASP A 727 -15.06 -12.62 -16.81
C ASP A 727 -15.74 -11.28 -16.43
N GLN A 728 -16.39 -10.61 -17.37
CA GLN A 728 -17.11 -9.37 -17.11
C GLN A 728 -18.56 -9.61 -16.68
N THR A 729 -19.00 -8.82 -15.70
CA THR A 729 -20.42 -8.60 -15.41
C THR A 729 -20.63 -7.15 -14.95
N THR A 730 -21.83 -6.81 -14.48
CA THR A 730 -22.11 -5.50 -13.85
C THR A 730 -22.77 -5.67 -12.50
N VAL A 731 -22.66 -4.66 -11.62
CA VAL A 731 -23.26 -4.70 -10.27
C VAL A 731 -24.78 -4.88 -10.31
N SER A 732 -25.46 -4.35 -11.32
CA SER A 732 -26.90 -4.56 -11.48
C SER A 732 -27.27 -6.00 -11.86
N ALA A 733 -26.36 -6.76 -12.46
CA ALA A 733 -26.59 -8.14 -12.89
C ALA A 733 -26.37 -9.19 -11.78
N VAL A 734 -25.73 -8.82 -10.68
CA VAL A 734 -25.41 -9.74 -9.56
C VAL A 734 -26.31 -9.48 -8.35
N THR A 735 -26.40 -10.47 -7.46
CA THR A 735 -27.01 -10.32 -6.14
C THR A 735 -25.90 -9.89 -5.18
N LEU A 736 -26.14 -8.86 -4.37
CA LEU A 736 -25.20 -8.46 -3.32
C LEU A 736 -25.61 -9.13 -2.01
N ASP A 737 -24.66 -9.68 -1.28
CA ASP A 737 -24.92 -10.33 0.01
C ASP A 737 -25.61 -9.33 0.96
N PRO A 738 -26.81 -9.63 1.47
CA PRO A 738 -27.47 -8.81 2.49
C PRO A 738 -26.71 -8.72 3.82
N GLN A 739 -25.81 -9.64 4.17
CA GLN A 739 -24.98 -9.57 5.37
C GLN A 739 -23.81 -8.61 5.19
N VAL A 740 -23.12 -8.64 4.04
CA VAL A 740 -22.05 -7.67 3.74
C VAL A 740 -22.60 -6.29 3.36
N PHE A 741 -23.73 -6.21 2.63
CA PHE A 741 -24.33 -4.96 2.14
C PHE A 741 -25.73 -4.65 2.74
N PRO A 742 -25.89 -4.61 4.07
CA PRO A 742 -27.21 -4.57 4.72
C PRO A 742 -27.99 -3.30 4.36
N GLY A 743 -29.16 -3.47 3.75
CA GLY A 743 -30.02 -2.37 3.31
C GLY A 743 -29.47 -1.53 2.14
N ARG A 744 -28.40 -1.98 1.48
CA ARG A 744 -27.72 -1.24 0.40
C ARG A 744 -28.07 -1.72 -1.01
N THR A 745 -29.26 -2.29 -1.20
CA THR A 745 -29.74 -2.72 -2.53
C THR A 745 -29.74 -1.59 -3.57
N TRP A 746 -29.80 -0.33 -3.13
CA TRP A 746 -29.68 0.86 -3.96
C TRP A 746 -28.33 0.99 -4.68
N LEU A 747 -27.27 0.30 -4.24
CA LEU A 747 -25.95 0.30 -4.91
C LEU A 747 -26.10 -0.17 -6.37
N ARG A 748 -27.01 -1.10 -6.63
CA ARG A 748 -27.30 -1.67 -7.95
C ARG A 748 -28.02 -0.73 -8.92
N ASN A 749 -28.37 0.49 -8.50
CA ASN A 749 -28.97 1.47 -9.39
C ASN A 749 -27.96 1.93 -10.46
N ASN A 750 -28.38 2.01 -11.72
CA ASN A 750 -27.53 2.42 -12.84
C ASN A 750 -26.96 3.85 -12.71
N ALA A 751 -27.62 4.74 -11.98
CA ALA A 751 -27.09 6.05 -11.65
C ALA A 751 -26.00 6.02 -10.56
N ARG A 752 -25.73 4.85 -9.96
CA ARG A 752 -24.71 4.58 -8.92
C ARG A 752 -23.73 3.52 -9.42
N LEU A 753 -23.66 2.34 -8.81
CA LEU A 753 -22.74 1.28 -9.24
C LEU A 753 -23.32 0.35 -10.31
N GLY A 754 -24.63 0.41 -10.59
CA GLY A 754 -25.35 -0.63 -11.35
C GLY A 754 -24.72 -0.99 -12.71
N ARG A 755 -24.10 -0.03 -13.40
CA ARG A 755 -23.46 -0.25 -14.70
C ARG A 755 -21.95 -0.46 -14.64
N LEU A 756 -21.34 -0.29 -13.47
CA LEU A 756 -19.91 -0.51 -13.27
C LEU A 756 -19.57 -1.94 -13.67
N GLN A 757 -18.59 -2.07 -14.56
CA GLN A 757 -18.05 -3.35 -15.00
C GLN A 757 -17.18 -3.94 -13.88
N ILE A 758 -17.43 -5.21 -13.57
CA ILE A 758 -16.80 -5.92 -12.45
C ILE A 758 -16.36 -7.31 -12.86
N ARG A 759 -15.37 -7.85 -12.15
CA ARG A 759 -14.85 -9.22 -12.27
C ARG A 759 -15.88 -10.20 -11.72
N LYS A 760 -16.35 -11.12 -12.56
CA LYS A 760 -17.37 -12.10 -12.20
C LYS A 760 -16.81 -13.19 -11.28
N SER A 761 -15.57 -13.60 -11.51
CA SER A 761 -14.85 -14.64 -10.77
C SER A 761 -14.45 -14.26 -9.34
N LEU A 762 -14.50 -12.97 -8.98
CA LEU A 762 -13.94 -12.48 -7.71
C LEU A 762 -14.98 -12.03 -6.68
N GLY A 763 -16.27 -12.02 -7.02
CA GLY A 763 -17.31 -11.44 -6.18
C GLY A 763 -17.87 -12.33 -5.07
N ASP A 764 -17.94 -13.63 -5.32
CA ASP A 764 -18.53 -14.68 -4.46
C ASP A 764 -17.39 -15.45 -3.77
N LEU A 765 -17.13 -15.13 -2.50
CA LEU A 765 -16.00 -15.65 -1.73
C LEU A 765 -16.34 -16.96 -1.00
N ASP A 766 -17.60 -17.17 -0.63
CA ASP A 766 -18.05 -18.35 0.11
C ASP A 766 -18.77 -19.40 -0.74
N GLY A 767 -19.07 -19.08 -2.00
CA GLY A 767 -19.65 -19.97 -3.00
C GLY A 767 -21.16 -20.13 -2.90
N ASP A 768 -21.87 -19.23 -2.21
CA ASP A 768 -23.31 -19.31 -2.02
C ASP A 768 -24.14 -18.72 -3.18
N GLY A 769 -23.47 -18.03 -4.12
CA GLY A 769 -24.05 -17.46 -5.33
C GLY A 769 -24.48 -16.00 -5.22
N ASP A 770 -24.26 -15.34 -4.08
CA ASP A 770 -24.28 -13.88 -3.97
C ASP A 770 -22.86 -13.29 -3.85
N TYR A 771 -22.76 -11.96 -3.88
CA TYR A 771 -21.47 -11.26 -3.94
C TYR A 771 -21.17 -10.62 -2.59
N ASP A 772 -20.11 -11.11 -1.95
CA ASP A 772 -19.48 -10.56 -0.74
C ASP A 772 -18.69 -9.28 -1.04
N ARG A 773 -18.22 -9.13 -2.28
CA ARG A 773 -17.44 -7.94 -2.67
C ARG A 773 -17.67 -7.54 -4.12
N ILE A 774 -17.35 -6.29 -4.41
CA ILE A 774 -17.44 -5.70 -5.75
C ILE A 774 -16.02 -5.40 -6.21
N VAL A 775 -15.54 -6.08 -7.25
CA VAL A 775 -14.19 -5.88 -7.80
C VAL A 775 -14.27 -5.29 -9.21
N SER A 776 -13.89 -4.01 -9.38
CA SER A 776 -13.81 -3.36 -10.69
C SER A 776 -12.50 -3.68 -11.41
N TYR A 777 -12.55 -3.58 -12.74
CA TYR A 777 -11.38 -3.63 -13.61
C TYR A 777 -10.51 -2.38 -13.41
N GLY A 778 -9.20 -2.59 -13.30
CA GLY A 778 -8.20 -1.53 -13.21
C GLY A 778 -8.16 -0.80 -11.87
N GLY A 779 -6.97 -0.29 -11.54
CA GLY A 779 -6.75 0.57 -10.38
C GLY A 779 -7.02 2.04 -10.69
N ARG A 780 -7.13 2.42 -11.97
CA ARG A 780 -7.25 3.81 -12.47
C ARG A 780 -6.12 4.73 -11.98
N SER A 781 -4.95 4.16 -11.71
CA SER A 781 -3.79 4.86 -11.16
C SER A 781 -2.46 4.39 -11.75
N PHE A 782 -1.45 5.21 -11.52
CA PHE A 782 -0.06 4.76 -11.50
C PHE A 782 0.34 4.37 -10.08
N THR A 783 1.10 3.29 -9.93
CA THR A 783 1.54 2.78 -8.62
C THR A 783 3.05 2.56 -8.61
N ILE A 784 3.72 3.02 -7.55
CA ILE A 784 5.14 2.74 -7.30
C ILE A 784 5.24 1.60 -6.29
N TRP A 785 6.06 0.62 -6.62
CA TRP A 785 6.35 -0.56 -5.82
C TRP A 785 7.84 -0.63 -5.51
N ASN A 786 8.21 -1.17 -4.34
CA ASN A 786 9.60 -1.54 -4.07
C ASN A 786 9.93 -2.92 -4.68
N ALA A 787 11.21 -3.28 -4.71
CA ALA A 787 11.64 -4.59 -5.23
C ALA A 787 11.02 -5.81 -4.49
N ALA A 788 10.57 -5.63 -3.25
CA ALA A 788 9.88 -6.67 -2.47
C ALA A 788 8.39 -6.82 -2.87
N GLY A 789 7.88 -5.97 -3.77
CA GLY A 789 6.48 -5.98 -4.20
C GLY A 789 5.53 -5.27 -3.25
N GLN A 790 6.06 -4.49 -2.30
CA GLN A 790 5.24 -3.66 -1.42
C GLN A 790 4.92 -2.34 -2.10
N ARG A 791 3.66 -1.91 -2.01
CA ARG A 791 3.20 -0.62 -2.53
C ARG A 791 3.85 0.52 -1.74
N VAL A 792 4.57 1.39 -2.43
CA VAL A 792 5.25 2.57 -1.87
C VAL A 792 4.38 3.81 -2.03
N TRP A 793 3.71 3.94 -3.17
CA TRP A 793 2.80 5.06 -3.46
C TRP A 793 1.79 4.65 -4.54
N ASP A 794 0.61 5.26 -4.51
CA ASP A 794 -0.40 5.15 -5.57
C ASP A 794 -1.00 6.53 -5.86
N SER A 795 -1.29 6.82 -7.13
CA SER A 795 -1.89 8.10 -7.51
C SER A 795 -3.34 8.27 -7.02
N GLY A 796 -3.95 7.24 -6.44
CA GLY A 796 -5.27 7.31 -5.84
C GLY A 796 -6.33 7.64 -6.89
N ASP A 797 -7.15 8.65 -6.61
CA ASP A 797 -8.15 9.24 -7.51
C ASP A 797 -7.65 10.51 -8.21
N PHE A 798 -6.37 10.87 -8.06
CA PHE A 798 -5.79 12.11 -8.57
C PHE A 798 -6.05 12.31 -10.06
N ILE A 799 -5.91 11.25 -10.87
CA ILE A 799 -6.08 11.32 -12.33
C ILE A 799 -7.51 11.73 -12.68
N GLU A 800 -8.52 11.12 -12.05
CA GLU A 800 -9.92 11.47 -12.26
C GLU A 800 -10.24 12.86 -11.72
N GLN A 801 -9.75 13.21 -10.52
CA GLN A 801 -9.97 14.55 -9.94
C GLN A 801 -9.38 15.65 -10.85
N HIS A 802 -8.18 15.42 -11.37
CA HIS A 802 -7.49 16.36 -12.23
C HIS A 802 -8.19 16.51 -13.57
N THR A 803 -8.53 15.41 -14.24
CA THR A 803 -9.22 15.43 -15.54
C THR A 803 -10.66 15.96 -15.43
N ALA A 804 -11.37 15.69 -14.34
CA ALA A 804 -12.67 16.29 -14.06
C ALA A 804 -12.60 17.82 -13.90
N THR A 805 -11.48 18.33 -13.40
CA THR A 805 -11.23 19.76 -13.21
C THR A 805 -10.82 20.45 -14.51
N VAL A 806 -9.87 19.86 -15.25
CA VAL A 806 -9.29 20.47 -16.46
C VAL A 806 -10.17 20.26 -17.69
N TYR A 807 -10.82 19.10 -17.80
CA TYR A 807 -11.67 18.71 -18.93
C TYR A 807 -13.08 18.27 -18.47
N PRO A 808 -13.84 19.10 -17.74
CA PRO A 808 -15.11 18.68 -17.12
C PRO A 808 -16.15 18.16 -18.11
N ASN A 809 -16.16 18.69 -19.34
CA ASN A 809 -17.09 18.30 -20.40
C ASN A 809 -16.64 17.07 -21.19
N ASN A 810 -15.44 16.56 -20.93
CA ASN A 810 -14.86 15.39 -21.59
C ASN A 810 -14.27 14.41 -20.57
N PHE A 811 -14.63 14.58 -19.29
CA PHE A 811 -14.23 13.70 -18.19
C PHE A 811 -14.55 12.25 -18.55
N ASN A 812 -13.57 11.35 -18.38
CA ASN A 812 -13.68 9.93 -18.73
C ASN A 812 -14.29 9.67 -20.12
N ALA A 813 -13.99 10.53 -21.11
CA ALA A 813 -14.37 10.32 -22.49
C ALA A 813 -13.42 9.31 -23.16
N SER A 814 -13.98 8.46 -24.01
CA SER A 814 -13.23 7.52 -24.87
C SER A 814 -12.31 8.25 -25.86
N HIS A 815 -11.41 7.52 -26.52
CA HIS A 815 -10.57 8.04 -27.61
C HIS A 815 -11.26 7.99 -28.99
N THR A 816 -12.21 7.08 -29.20
CA THR A 816 -13.01 6.97 -30.44
C THR A 816 -14.23 7.88 -30.47
N ASN A 817 -14.62 8.46 -29.34
CA ASN A 817 -15.68 9.46 -29.25
C ASN A 817 -15.45 10.43 -28.09
N ASN A 818 -15.99 11.66 -28.16
CA ASN A 818 -15.78 12.68 -27.13
C ASN A 818 -16.92 12.74 -26.09
N THR A 819 -17.70 11.67 -25.95
CA THR A 819 -18.84 11.63 -25.03
C THR A 819 -18.34 11.64 -23.58
N ARG A 820 -18.70 12.68 -22.84
CA ARG A 820 -18.46 12.78 -21.39
C ARG A 820 -18.94 11.50 -20.69
N ASP A 821 -18.15 11.02 -19.74
CA ASP A 821 -18.49 10.00 -18.74
C ASP A 821 -18.58 8.55 -19.26
N ASN A 822 -18.42 8.33 -20.56
CA ASN A 822 -18.73 7.02 -21.12
C ASN A 822 -17.78 5.89 -20.69
N ARG A 823 -16.62 6.23 -20.11
CA ARG A 823 -15.67 5.28 -19.50
C ARG A 823 -15.77 5.15 -17.99
N SER A 824 -16.55 6.00 -17.30
CA SER A 824 -16.70 5.95 -15.83
C SER A 824 -17.29 4.62 -15.34
N ARG A 825 -18.24 4.04 -16.08
CA ARG A 825 -18.77 2.68 -15.82
C ARG A 825 -17.78 1.54 -16.15
N SER A 826 -16.60 1.85 -16.70
CA SER A 826 -15.61 0.90 -17.22
C SER A 826 -14.29 1.05 -16.46
N LYS A 827 -13.20 1.44 -17.15
CA LYS A 827 -11.84 1.56 -16.61
C LYS A 827 -11.44 3.04 -16.37
N GLY A 828 -12.36 3.99 -16.59
CA GLY A 828 -12.19 5.41 -16.28
C GLY A 828 -11.18 6.11 -17.22
N PRO A 829 -10.11 6.72 -16.70
CA PRO A 829 -9.12 7.44 -17.51
C PRO A 829 -8.12 6.53 -18.24
N GLU A 830 -7.98 5.26 -17.82
CA GLU A 830 -7.14 4.21 -18.42
C GLU A 830 -5.65 4.59 -18.51
N PRO A 831 -4.90 4.50 -17.39
CA PRO A 831 -3.44 4.64 -17.39
C PRO A 831 -2.79 3.49 -18.15
N GLU A 832 -2.09 3.80 -19.24
CA GLU A 832 -1.68 2.83 -20.27
C GLU A 832 -0.17 2.60 -20.28
N GLY A 833 0.58 3.53 -20.86
CA GLY A 833 2.04 3.53 -20.89
C GLY A 833 2.68 4.27 -19.72
N VAL A 834 3.89 3.85 -19.34
CA VAL A 834 4.74 4.58 -18.38
C VAL A 834 6.22 4.49 -18.73
N THR A 835 6.94 5.59 -18.60
CA THR A 835 8.41 5.63 -18.70
C THR A 835 9.02 6.52 -17.62
N THR A 836 10.34 6.42 -17.41
CA THR A 836 11.07 7.29 -16.48
C THR A 836 12.26 7.96 -17.15
N GLY A 837 12.63 9.12 -16.65
CA GLY A 837 13.77 9.89 -17.14
C GLY A 837 14.43 10.70 -16.03
N VAL A 838 15.70 11.04 -16.22
CA VAL A 838 16.43 11.98 -15.36
C VAL A 838 16.65 13.27 -16.15
N ILE A 839 16.20 14.38 -15.58
CA ILE A 839 16.25 15.71 -16.19
C ILE A 839 16.74 16.68 -15.12
N GLY A 840 17.81 17.44 -15.40
CA GLY A 840 18.37 18.39 -14.42
C GLY A 840 18.76 17.75 -13.09
N GLY A 841 19.17 16.47 -13.09
CA GLY A 841 19.52 15.71 -11.88
C GLY A 841 18.32 15.17 -11.08
N LYS A 842 17.09 15.59 -11.38
CA LYS A 842 15.86 15.08 -10.79
C LYS A 842 15.27 13.95 -11.63
N ARG A 843 14.61 12.99 -10.98
CA ARG A 843 13.94 11.89 -11.67
C ARG A 843 12.46 12.14 -11.84
N TYR A 844 11.96 11.79 -13.00
CA TYR A 844 10.57 11.96 -13.38
C TYR A 844 9.97 10.64 -13.88
N MET A 845 8.69 10.43 -13.60
CA MET A 845 7.85 9.48 -14.32
C MET A 845 6.95 10.24 -15.30
N PHE A 846 6.75 9.66 -16.48
CA PHE A 846 5.82 10.12 -17.49
C PHE A 846 4.82 8.99 -17.76
N GLY A 847 3.55 9.24 -17.51
CA GLY A 847 2.47 8.27 -17.67
C GLY A 847 1.45 8.71 -18.71
N LEU A 848 0.92 7.77 -19.48
CA LEU A 848 -0.07 7.99 -20.52
C LEU A 848 -1.48 7.66 -20.04
N LEU A 849 -2.47 8.37 -20.58
CA LEU A 849 -3.88 8.03 -20.43
C LEU A 849 -4.45 7.68 -21.80
N GLU A 850 -4.79 6.41 -22.05
CA GLU A 850 -5.26 5.96 -23.36
C GLU A 850 -6.58 6.65 -23.75
N ARG A 851 -7.52 6.76 -22.79
CA ARG A 851 -8.86 7.25 -23.06
C ARG A 851 -8.90 8.74 -23.18
N ILE A 852 -8.89 9.47 -22.07
CA ILE A 852 -9.03 10.92 -22.23
C ILE A 852 -7.83 11.49 -23.01
N GLY A 853 -6.70 10.77 -23.08
CA GLY A 853 -5.52 11.13 -23.88
C GLY A 853 -4.48 11.86 -23.04
N GLY A 854 -3.27 11.99 -23.57
CA GLY A 854 -2.24 12.87 -23.03
C GLY A 854 -1.23 12.21 -22.08
N ILE A 855 -0.31 13.05 -21.58
CA ILE A 855 0.86 12.67 -20.79
C ILE A 855 0.81 13.42 -19.47
N MET A 856 0.86 12.69 -18.37
CA MET A 856 1.04 13.23 -17.03
C MET A 856 2.48 13.03 -16.56
N ALA A 857 3.02 13.97 -15.80
CA ALA A 857 4.37 13.89 -15.27
C ALA A 857 4.43 14.15 -13.76
N TRP A 858 5.26 13.39 -13.06
CA TRP A 858 5.58 13.57 -11.64
C TRP A 858 7.08 13.50 -11.42
N SER A 859 7.62 14.29 -10.49
CA SER A 859 8.94 14.01 -9.93
C SER A 859 8.85 12.87 -8.93
N ILE A 860 9.84 11.98 -8.95
CA ILE A 860 9.86 10.73 -8.17
C ILE A 860 11.17 10.54 -7.40
N ASP A 861 11.88 11.63 -7.08
CA ASP A 861 13.08 11.59 -6.24
C ASP A 861 12.76 11.09 -4.81
N SER A 862 11.53 11.34 -4.35
CA SER A 862 10.93 10.77 -3.15
C SER A 862 9.83 9.78 -3.55
N PRO A 863 10.12 8.47 -3.71
CA PRO A 863 9.17 7.50 -4.22
C PRO A 863 7.86 7.36 -3.42
N GLY A 864 7.88 7.65 -2.12
CA GLY A 864 6.70 7.64 -1.25
C GLY A 864 5.85 8.92 -1.30
N ALA A 865 6.35 9.98 -1.95
CA ALA A 865 5.65 11.24 -2.11
C ALA A 865 5.99 11.93 -3.46
N PRO A 866 5.63 11.33 -4.60
CA PRO A 866 5.79 11.96 -5.91
C PRO A 866 5.10 13.33 -5.99
N VAL A 867 5.70 14.26 -6.72
CA VAL A 867 5.15 15.63 -6.90
C VAL A 867 4.70 15.81 -8.34
N PHE A 868 3.41 16.04 -8.53
CA PHE A 868 2.82 16.29 -9.86
C PHE A 868 3.42 17.55 -10.50
N GLN A 869 3.86 17.42 -11.75
CA GLN A 869 4.52 18.48 -12.52
C GLN A 869 3.59 19.08 -13.57
N GLY A 870 2.69 18.28 -14.15
CA GLY A 870 1.76 18.76 -15.16
C GLY A 870 1.13 17.66 -15.99
N TYR A 871 0.18 18.06 -16.82
CA TYR A 871 -0.57 17.21 -17.73
C TYR A 871 -0.75 17.96 -19.06
N ILE A 872 -0.38 17.30 -20.17
CA ILE A 872 -0.61 17.82 -21.52
C ILE A 872 -1.48 16.84 -22.30
N ASN A 873 -2.50 17.37 -22.98
CA ASN A 873 -3.37 16.58 -23.83
C ASN A 873 -3.56 17.30 -25.17
N MET A 874 -3.18 16.62 -26.24
CA MET A 874 -3.17 17.16 -27.61
C MET A 874 -4.50 16.94 -28.34
N ARG A 875 -5.51 16.38 -27.68
CA ARG A 875 -6.83 16.20 -28.27
C ARG A 875 -7.56 17.52 -28.44
N ASN A 876 -8.12 17.68 -29.63
CA ASN A 876 -9.11 18.71 -29.90
C ASN A 876 -10.51 18.12 -29.81
N PHE A 877 -11.13 18.21 -28.63
CA PHE A 877 -12.47 17.67 -28.37
C PHE A 877 -13.60 18.31 -29.20
N ALA A 878 -13.34 19.44 -29.87
CA ALA A 878 -14.31 20.08 -30.77
C ALA A 878 -14.28 19.53 -32.20
N ALA A 879 -13.22 18.80 -32.58
CA ALA A 879 -13.10 18.18 -33.89
C ALA A 879 -13.63 16.73 -33.88
N ALA A 880 -14.03 16.24 -35.06
CA ALA A 880 -14.42 14.85 -35.23
C ALA A 880 -13.19 13.92 -35.15
N ASN A 881 -13.27 12.87 -34.32
CA ASN A 881 -12.16 11.96 -33.98
C ASN A 881 -11.50 11.31 -35.21
N ASN A 882 -12.27 11.07 -36.28
CA ASN A 882 -11.78 10.49 -37.53
C ASN A 882 -11.08 11.50 -38.47
N THR A 883 -10.85 12.75 -38.03
CA THR A 883 -10.17 13.78 -38.84
C THR A 883 -8.81 14.15 -38.23
N PRO A 884 -7.81 14.59 -39.03
CA PRO A 884 -6.53 15.06 -38.50
C PRO A 884 -6.66 16.24 -37.53
N ALA A 885 -7.76 17.00 -37.59
CA ALA A 885 -8.01 18.12 -36.69
C ALA A 885 -8.30 17.69 -35.24
N ALA A 886 -8.55 16.40 -34.99
CA ALA A 886 -8.74 15.83 -33.65
C ALA A 886 -7.46 15.78 -32.81
N GLY A 887 -6.29 15.91 -33.44
CA GLY A 887 -5.01 15.72 -32.77
C GLY A 887 -4.70 14.25 -32.51
N ASP A 888 -3.94 14.00 -31.45
CA ASP A 888 -3.49 12.67 -31.04
C ASP A 888 -4.60 11.90 -30.30
N LEU A 889 -4.80 10.63 -30.64
CA LEU A 889 -5.84 9.77 -30.08
C LEU A 889 -5.27 8.39 -29.72
N GLY A 890 -5.63 7.88 -28.53
CA GLY A 890 -5.18 6.58 -28.04
C GLY A 890 -3.67 6.50 -27.88
N PRO A 891 -3.05 7.33 -27.02
CA PRO A 891 -1.63 7.17 -26.70
C PRO A 891 -1.39 5.83 -26.02
N GLU A 892 -0.44 5.05 -26.53
CA GLU A 892 -0.17 3.67 -26.10
C GLU A 892 1.30 3.51 -25.71
N GLY A 893 2.21 3.71 -26.66
CA GLY A 893 3.65 3.65 -26.43
C GLY A 893 4.28 4.99 -26.04
N ILE A 894 5.13 4.99 -25.01
CA ILE A 894 5.93 6.16 -24.59
C ILE A 894 7.43 5.82 -24.46
N GLN A 895 8.28 6.69 -25.02
CA GLN A 895 9.74 6.57 -24.90
C GLN A 895 10.37 7.90 -24.46
N PHE A 896 11.14 7.87 -23.36
CA PHE A 896 12.01 8.96 -22.95
C PHE A 896 13.36 8.90 -23.68
N VAL A 897 13.85 10.02 -24.18
CA VAL A 897 15.19 10.17 -24.75
C VAL A 897 15.94 11.22 -23.94
N SER A 898 17.09 10.85 -23.39
CA SER A 898 17.89 11.76 -22.57
C SER A 898 18.46 12.91 -23.41
N ALA A 899 18.81 14.03 -22.77
CA ALA A 899 19.50 15.13 -23.44
C ALA A 899 20.82 14.71 -24.11
N ALA A 900 21.54 13.75 -23.53
CA ALA A 900 22.80 13.24 -24.08
C ALA A 900 22.59 12.40 -25.34
N ASP A 901 21.43 11.74 -25.44
CA ASP A 901 21.07 10.86 -26.54
C ASP A 901 20.28 11.57 -27.63
N SER A 902 19.69 12.74 -27.33
CA SER A 902 18.82 13.43 -28.25
C SER A 902 19.59 14.21 -29.32
N PRO A 903 19.04 14.33 -30.54
CA PRO A 903 19.72 15.04 -31.64
C PRO A 903 19.88 16.55 -31.43
N ASN A 904 19.04 17.16 -30.59
CA ASN A 904 19.03 18.60 -30.32
C ASN A 904 19.63 18.97 -28.95
N GLY A 905 20.09 17.99 -28.15
CA GLY A 905 20.67 18.22 -26.83
C GLY A 905 19.66 18.51 -25.72
N SER A 906 18.35 18.44 -26.00
CA SER A 906 17.29 18.57 -25.00
C SER A 906 16.60 17.22 -24.78
N PRO A 907 16.12 16.90 -23.56
CA PRO A 907 15.35 15.67 -23.34
C PRO A 907 14.09 15.64 -24.21
N LEU A 908 13.75 14.48 -24.74
CA LEU A 908 12.55 14.28 -25.57
C LEU A 908 11.63 13.21 -24.98
N ILE A 909 10.33 13.35 -25.24
CA ILE A 909 9.33 12.29 -25.09
C ILE A 909 8.77 11.99 -26.48
N LEU A 910 8.84 10.72 -26.87
CA LEU A 910 8.21 10.20 -28.08
C LEU A 910 6.94 9.46 -27.67
N LEU A 911 5.85 9.75 -28.37
CA LEU A 911 4.52 9.23 -28.08
C LEU A 911 3.94 8.56 -29.33
N ALA A 912 3.68 7.27 -29.24
CA ALA A 912 2.97 6.50 -30.26
C ALA A 912 1.47 6.55 -29.93
N ASN A 913 0.65 6.94 -30.92
CA ASN A 913 -0.79 7.13 -30.75
C ASN A 913 -1.53 6.19 -31.70
N GLU A 914 -2.05 5.12 -31.15
CA GLU A 914 -2.64 3.97 -31.84
C GLU A 914 -3.80 4.37 -32.77
N ILE A 915 -4.75 5.11 -32.20
CA ILE A 915 -6.01 5.43 -32.87
C ILE A 915 -5.81 6.53 -33.91
N SER A 916 -4.87 7.46 -33.68
CA SER A 916 -4.50 8.46 -34.67
C SER A 916 -3.43 7.97 -35.66
N GLY A 917 -2.74 6.86 -35.43
CA GLY A 917 -1.66 6.40 -36.30
C GLY A 917 -0.52 7.41 -36.38
N THR A 918 -0.20 8.11 -35.28
CA THR A 918 0.76 9.22 -35.26
C THR A 918 1.87 9.01 -34.24
N LEU A 919 3.08 9.46 -34.59
CA LEU A 919 4.19 9.67 -33.67
C LEU A 919 4.26 11.16 -33.31
N SER A 920 4.09 11.48 -32.03
CA SER A 920 4.26 12.84 -31.49
C SER A 920 5.57 12.97 -30.73
N ILE A 921 6.20 14.13 -30.86
CA ILE A 921 7.52 14.43 -30.30
C ILE A 921 7.39 15.67 -29.41
N PHE A 922 7.75 15.53 -28.15
CA PHE A 922 7.79 16.61 -27.18
C PHE A 922 9.22 16.84 -26.71
N GLN A 923 9.58 18.10 -26.53
CA GLN A 923 10.77 18.50 -25.78
C GLN A 923 10.39 18.75 -24.33
N VAL A 924 11.25 18.32 -23.41
CA VAL A 924 11.09 18.61 -21.97
C VAL A 924 12.13 19.63 -21.57
N ASP A 925 11.68 20.81 -21.13
CA ASP A 925 12.53 21.90 -20.67
C ASP A 925 12.48 22.00 -19.15
N VAL A 926 13.62 22.25 -18.52
CA VAL A 926 13.66 22.59 -17.10
C VAL A 926 13.35 24.06 -16.94
N VAL A 927 12.35 24.38 -16.12
CA VAL A 927 12.03 25.75 -15.75
C VAL A 927 12.56 25.98 -14.34
N CYS A 928 13.66 26.73 -14.25
CA CYS A 928 14.22 27.19 -12.99
C CYS A 928 13.62 28.58 -12.67
N ASN A 929 12.75 28.68 -11.66
CA ASN A 929 12.23 29.97 -11.17
C ASN A 929 13.07 30.50 -9.99
N THR A 930 14.40 30.38 -10.07
CA THR A 930 15.30 30.81 -9.00
C THR A 930 15.83 32.22 -9.31
N PRO A 931 15.46 33.26 -8.53
CA PRO A 931 15.99 34.60 -8.75
C PRO A 931 17.52 34.62 -8.63
N GLY A 932 18.20 35.03 -9.71
CA GLY A 932 19.66 35.04 -9.78
C GLY A 932 20.30 33.85 -10.49
N ASP A 933 19.54 32.84 -10.92
CA ASP A 933 20.03 31.87 -11.89
C ASP A 933 19.99 32.51 -13.28
N LEU A 934 21.14 32.99 -13.74
CA LEU A 934 21.25 33.76 -14.98
C LEU A 934 21.61 32.89 -16.18
N ASN A 935 22.06 31.65 -15.93
CA ASN A 935 22.48 30.72 -16.97
C ASN A 935 21.47 29.58 -17.21
N GLY A 936 20.45 29.44 -16.35
CA GLY A 936 19.39 28.45 -16.44
C GLY A 936 19.79 27.04 -16.03
N ASP A 937 20.85 26.88 -15.22
CA ASP A 937 21.36 25.59 -14.71
C ASP A 937 20.72 25.18 -13.38
N CYS A 938 19.72 25.94 -12.91
CA CYS A 938 19.01 25.78 -11.65
C CYS A 938 19.89 25.94 -10.39
N SER A 939 21.10 26.48 -10.50
CA SER A 939 22.03 26.68 -9.38
C SER A 939 22.61 28.09 -9.40
N VAL A 940 22.27 28.93 -8.43
CA VAL A 940 22.88 30.28 -8.36
C VAL A 940 24.30 30.17 -7.83
N ASN A 941 25.29 30.30 -8.72
CA ASN A 941 26.68 30.05 -8.38
C ASN A 941 27.64 31.08 -9.02
N GLY A 942 28.94 30.76 -9.00
CA GLY A 942 29.98 31.62 -9.54
C GLY A 942 29.84 31.96 -11.02
N ASN A 943 29.19 31.10 -11.81
CA ASN A 943 28.92 31.35 -13.22
C ASN A 943 27.84 32.43 -13.39
N ASP A 944 26.79 32.40 -12.58
CA ASP A 944 25.75 33.42 -12.58
C ASP A 944 26.29 34.76 -12.08
N LEU A 945 27.12 34.71 -11.04
CA LEU A 945 27.82 35.91 -10.56
C LEU A 945 28.67 36.54 -11.65
N ALA A 946 29.37 35.73 -12.45
CA ALA A 946 30.15 36.23 -13.57
C ALA A 946 29.26 36.90 -14.64
N LEU A 947 28.08 36.33 -14.91
CA LEU A 947 27.09 36.93 -15.82
C LEU A 947 26.49 38.23 -15.27
N LEU A 948 26.18 38.30 -13.97
CA LEU A 948 25.67 39.51 -13.32
C LEU A 948 26.72 40.62 -13.35
N LEU A 949 27.94 40.32 -12.90
CA LEU A 949 29.04 41.28 -12.87
C LEU A 949 29.46 41.71 -14.28
N GLY A 950 29.30 40.84 -15.28
CA GLY A 950 29.52 41.17 -16.69
C GLY A 950 28.56 42.23 -17.23
N ASN A 951 27.38 42.38 -16.62
CA ASN A 951 26.37 43.39 -16.97
C ASN A 951 26.33 44.57 -15.98
N TRP A 952 27.26 44.64 -15.03
CA TRP A 952 27.23 45.64 -13.95
C TRP A 952 27.16 47.07 -14.49
N GLY A 953 26.18 47.83 -14.02
CA GLY A 953 25.97 49.21 -14.44
C GLY A 953 25.17 49.37 -15.74
N GLY A 954 24.75 48.28 -16.38
CA GLY A 954 23.96 48.26 -17.61
C GLY A 954 22.53 47.75 -17.39
N SER A 955 21.86 47.40 -18.49
CA SER A 955 20.57 46.69 -18.48
C SER A 955 20.73 45.35 -19.22
N GLY A 956 19.96 44.33 -18.86
CA GLY A 956 20.07 43.01 -19.49
C GLY A 956 19.77 41.87 -18.55
N THR A 957 20.30 40.68 -18.83
CA THR A 957 19.99 39.45 -18.07
C THR A 957 20.43 39.49 -16.61
N GLY A 958 21.30 40.43 -16.21
CA GLY A 958 21.67 40.63 -14.80
C GLY A 958 20.72 41.52 -13.98
N ASP A 959 19.70 42.12 -14.59
CA ASP A 959 18.69 42.97 -13.94
C ASP A 959 17.57 42.07 -13.40
N ILE A 960 17.80 41.52 -12.21
CA ILE A 960 16.96 40.50 -11.57
C ILE A 960 15.69 41.16 -11.01
N ASN A 961 15.78 42.39 -10.51
CA ASN A 961 14.63 43.11 -9.95
C ASN A 961 13.80 43.88 -11.01
N SER A 962 14.26 43.90 -12.27
CA SER A 962 13.62 44.58 -13.41
C SER A 962 13.47 46.09 -13.22
N ASP A 963 14.40 46.74 -12.51
CA ASP A 963 14.39 48.19 -12.31
C ASP A 963 15.07 48.97 -13.45
N GLY A 964 15.65 48.26 -14.42
CA GLY A 964 16.35 48.79 -15.57
C GLY A 964 17.86 48.92 -15.39
N PHE A 965 18.43 48.47 -14.25
CA PHE A 965 19.85 48.61 -13.93
C PHE A 965 20.42 47.43 -13.13
N VAL A 966 21.50 46.82 -13.62
CA VAL A 966 22.23 45.76 -12.88
C VAL A 966 23.12 46.39 -11.80
N GLY A 967 22.79 46.16 -10.53
CA GLY A 967 23.49 46.77 -9.40
C GLY A 967 23.55 45.94 -8.13
N ALA A 968 23.75 46.65 -7.01
CA ALA A 968 23.91 46.03 -5.70
C ALA A 968 22.65 45.33 -5.21
N GLU A 969 21.47 45.76 -5.66
CA GLU A 969 20.19 45.13 -5.32
C GLU A 969 20.06 43.78 -6.03
N ASP A 970 20.42 43.67 -7.31
CA ASP A 970 20.46 42.39 -8.03
C ASP A 970 21.49 41.44 -7.44
N LEU A 971 22.69 41.93 -7.11
CA LEU A 971 23.70 41.12 -6.44
C LEU A 971 23.22 40.62 -5.08
N SER A 972 22.47 41.43 -4.33
CA SER A 972 21.85 41.02 -3.08
C SER A 972 20.82 39.91 -3.30
N ILE A 973 19.97 40.04 -4.32
CA ILE A 973 19.00 38.99 -4.69
C ILE A 973 19.73 37.69 -5.08
N MET A 974 20.77 37.78 -5.90
CA MET A 974 21.59 36.62 -6.30
C MET A 974 22.26 35.95 -5.09
N LEU A 975 22.95 36.72 -4.23
CA LEU A 975 23.65 36.16 -3.07
C LEU A 975 22.70 35.55 -2.04
N ASN A 976 21.47 36.07 -1.92
CA ASN A 976 20.44 35.47 -1.08
C ASN A 976 19.93 34.12 -1.59
N ASN A 977 20.13 33.84 -2.88
CA ASN A 977 19.75 32.58 -3.52
C ASN A 977 20.96 31.70 -3.85
N TRP A 978 22.17 32.04 -3.37
CA TRP A 978 23.41 31.31 -3.64
C TRP A 978 23.36 29.88 -3.09
N ILE A 979 23.70 28.90 -3.93
CA ILE A 979 23.63 27.47 -3.59
C ILE A 979 24.98 26.78 -3.78
#